data_AF-A0A2S4Q209-F1
#
_entry.id   AF-A0A2S4Q209-F1
#
_cell.length_a   1.000
_cell.length_b   1.000
_cell.length_c   1.000
_cell.angle_alpha   90.00
_cell.angle_beta   90.00
_cell.angle_gamma   90.00
#
_symmetry.space_group_name_H-M   'P 1'
#
loop_
_entity.id
_entity.type
_entity.pdbx_description
1 polymer ?
#
loop_
_entity_poly.entity_id
_entity_poly.type
_entity_poly.pdbx_seq_one_letter_code
_entity_poly.pdbx_strand_id
1 'polypeptide(L)'
;MPGAHVSYKKLKNIIKHDEIIGKSIRDLVRAKNGVDYRIYRPTIGEYTDNSPRIVTPIYSQDASLIVSLLDLHPTVPGTKAEKLEIFEAGTGHGALTLYLARAIHAANTLPPDLPSENDIATQNKNAVKEKYEAWRAQRRAIIHTLDNQEKHSSHAATNIKRFRHGIYFPHIDFHQVSIEDFITKKLLEASNVPFLEHAILDLPSPHDYMKLVSSAIKDNGQLLVFVPSITQINKASMLVRVEKLPLALENVLELGGMIGTGGREWDVRPVKPRVLQRAELAEADSDLPKLAGPTDETNVENTSKNLKGWEMVRTILQFTTIFVFLLTVVYFLDSQFRVLPSSIHNHLPTHHPGLVITDITVTTCSSISLFTSCKLNPNYWHRIEKDLYLGNGWISKAYVHVQGKKEEDLLPEDKVVFDVTVGRLDPTIREIDKNDIKWESRPMGIWLKRSAKRHASDSYQAVTAVDILFGADAVDPRVRWQLVGTALLLNTGGEEQQARLTIRRGSELEVSKPIPQINEHGKFKIMQVSDLHLSTGTGKCRDPQPPDSTQGCEADPRTLEFMEKLLDSEKPDIVVLSGDQINGETAPDAQSAIFKYAAPLIERKIPFATIFGNHDDEGSLSREAQMSLIESLPYSLSITGPSTIDGVGNYYIEVQAHGSKNSALTIYLLDSHSYSPDERNFKGYDWLKKNQIDWFRATAKELKRNHEGYSHIHMNLAFIHIPLPEFRNESLPRKGAWREGVTAPLFNSGFRDALVEEGVLIVGCGHDHANEYCALSSNNLGNPALWMCYAGGAGFGGYGGYGGYHRRIRFYELDVNEARITTWKKVESGIEASGKFDEQVVVDGGKMKALVESNNQN
;
A
#
# COMPACT_ATOMS: atom_id res chain seq x y z
N MET A 1 28.52 30.02 23.01
CA MET A 1 29.30 30.08 21.75
C MET A 1 28.64 29.14 20.74
N PRO A 2 28.35 29.57 19.51
CA PRO A 2 28.04 28.59 18.46
C PRO A 2 29.28 27.71 18.29
N GLY A 3 29.10 26.38 18.15
CA GLY A 3 30.22 25.45 18.05
C GLY A 3 31.24 25.88 16.98
N ALA A 4 32.52 25.61 17.20
CA ALA A 4 33.60 26.06 16.29
C ALA A 4 33.53 25.47 14.86
N HIS A 5 32.60 24.55 14.60
CA HIS A 5 32.50 23.79 13.38
C HIS A 5 31.08 23.26 13.12
N VAL A 6 30.75 23.07 11.84
CA VAL A 6 29.65 22.23 11.37
C VAL A 6 30.18 20.81 11.21
N SER A 7 29.49 19.82 11.79
CA SER A 7 29.81 18.40 11.65
C SER A 7 28.62 17.64 11.06
N TYR A 8 28.86 16.91 9.97
CA TYR A 8 27.88 15.98 9.43
C TYR A 8 28.10 14.57 10.00
N LYS A 9 27.36 14.23 11.07
CA LYS A 9 27.55 12.99 11.87
C LYS A 9 27.52 11.70 11.04
N LYS A 10 26.79 11.67 9.93
CA LYS A 10 26.65 10.50 9.04
C LYS A 10 27.87 10.25 8.14
N LEU A 11 28.71 11.26 7.89
CA LEU A 11 29.84 11.19 6.95
C LEU A 11 31.21 11.52 7.58
N LYS A 12 31.26 11.89 8.86
CA LYS A 12 32.47 12.36 9.58
C LYS A 12 33.14 13.60 8.94
N ASN A 13 32.39 14.39 8.17
CA ASN A 13 32.92 15.58 7.50
C ASN A 13 32.74 16.82 8.38
N ILE A 14 33.85 17.54 8.61
CA ILE A 14 33.91 18.71 9.51
C ILE A 14 34.33 19.93 8.69
N ILE A 15 33.57 21.02 8.80
CA ILE A 15 33.85 22.35 8.22
C ILE A 15 33.88 23.36 9.36
N LYS A 16 34.95 24.14 9.51
CA LYS A 16 35.02 25.20 10.53
C LYS A 16 34.12 26.38 10.13
N HIS A 17 33.50 27.04 11.10
CA HIS A 17 32.64 28.20 10.79
C HIS A 17 33.40 29.35 10.12
N ASP A 18 34.66 29.56 10.50
CA ASP A 18 35.53 30.59 9.89
C ASP A 18 35.78 30.35 8.40
N GLU A 19 35.62 29.11 7.91
CA GLU A 19 35.72 28.77 6.48
C GLU A 19 34.44 29.14 5.71
N ILE A 20 33.36 29.47 6.41
CA ILE A 20 32.04 29.83 5.84
C ILE A 20 31.78 31.33 6.00
N ILE A 21 32.12 31.90 7.16
CA ILE A 21 31.90 33.32 7.47
C ILE A 21 32.68 34.21 6.49
N GLY A 22 31.99 35.19 5.89
CA GLY A 22 32.57 36.10 4.90
C GLY A 22 32.54 35.60 3.46
N LYS A 23 32.18 34.33 3.22
CA LYS A 23 31.98 33.79 1.87
C LYS A 23 30.60 34.14 1.31
N SER A 24 30.52 34.17 -0.02
CA SER A 24 29.28 34.38 -0.76
C SER A 24 28.47 33.09 -0.90
N ILE A 25 27.18 33.24 -1.17
CA ILE A 25 26.31 32.10 -1.52
C ILE A 25 26.85 31.48 -2.81
N ARG A 26 26.86 30.15 -2.88
CA ARG A 26 27.44 29.31 -3.94
C ARG A 26 28.96 29.16 -3.91
N ASP A 27 29.66 29.84 -3.00
CA ASP A 27 31.08 29.57 -2.78
C ASP A 27 31.29 28.14 -2.29
N LEU A 28 32.44 27.57 -2.66
CA LEU A 28 32.87 26.28 -2.19
C LEU A 28 33.60 26.39 -0.86
N VAL A 29 33.30 25.46 0.04
CA VAL A 29 33.99 25.26 1.32
C VAL A 29 34.45 23.82 1.39
N ARG A 30 35.73 23.63 1.65
CA ARG A 30 36.34 22.32 1.66
C ARG A 30 36.31 21.74 3.05
N ALA A 31 35.73 20.56 3.20
CA ALA A 31 35.74 19.83 4.46
C ALA A 31 37.13 19.21 4.73
N LYS A 32 37.39 18.84 5.99
CA LYS A 32 38.67 18.25 6.43
C LYS A 32 39.09 17.01 5.63
N ASN A 33 38.14 16.24 5.10
CA ASN A 33 38.39 15.05 4.30
C ASN A 33 38.63 15.34 2.80
N GLY A 34 38.68 16.61 2.39
CA GLY A 34 38.93 17.03 1.01
C GLY A 34 37.69 17.16 0.13
N VAL A 35 36.48 16.87 0.64
CA VAL A 35 35.22 17.03 -0.11
C VAL A 35 34.81 18.50 -0.11
N ASP A 36 34.49 19.03 -1.29
CA ASP A 36 33.97 20.38 -1.44
C ASP A 36 32.45 20.42 -1.25
N TYR A 37 32.00 21.36 -0.45
CA TYR A 37 30.59 21.66 -0.19
C TYR A 37 30.26 23.04 -0.74
N ARG A 38 29.03 23.23 -1.18
CA ARG A 38 28.56 24.51 -1.71
C ARG A 38 27.63 25.19 -0.71
N ILE A 39 27.85 26.49 -0.48
CA ILE A 39 27.02 27.28 0.42
C ILE A 39 25.69 27.61 -0.25
N TYR A 40 24.57 27.29 0.41
CA TYR A 40 23.23 27.70 -0.01
C TYR A 40 22.51 28.43 1.12
N ARG A 41 21.61 29.34 0.76
CA ARG A 41 20.59 29.80 1.73
C ARG A 41 19.52 28.71 1.81
N PRO A 42 19.13 28.26 3.02
CA PRO A 42 18.08 27.27 3.14
C PRO A 42 16.77 27.83 2.57
N THR A 43 16.09 27.00 1.81
CA THR A 43 14.67 27.18 1.50
C THR A 43 13.84 27.00 2.77
N ILE A 44 12.59 27.46 2.76
CA ILE A 44 11.67 27.22 3.89
C ILE A 44 11.41 25.72 4.09
N GLY A 45 11.36 24.94 2.99
CA GLY A 45 11.13 23.50 3.05
C GLY A 45 12.31 22.77 3.68
N GLU A 46 13.52 22.97 3.17
CA GLU A 46 14.73 22.40 3.77
C GLU A 46 14.89 22.81 5.24
N TYR A 47 14.55 24.06 5.58
CA TYR A 47 14.65 24.54 6.95
C TYR A 47 13.65 23.83 7.87
N THR A 48 12.38 23.78 7.49
CA THR A 48 11.33 23.16 8.31
C THR A 48 11.54 21.66 8.46
N ASP A 49 11.90 20.95 7.37
CA ASP A 49 12.08 19.50 7.37
C ASP A 49 13.36 19.04 8.11
N ASN A 50 14.43 19.86 8.10
CA ASN A 50 15.72 19.50 8.72
C ASN A 50 15.99 20.18 10.07
N SER A 51 15.14 21.11 10.50
CA SER A 51 15.29 21.72 11.82
C SER A 51 15.03 20.71 12.95
N PRO A 52 15.67 20.85 14.13
CA PRO A 52 15.47 19.93 15.23
C PRO A 52 13.99 19.85 15.65
N ARG A 53 13.48 18.63 15.80
CA ARG A 53 12.08 18.37 16.15
C ARG A 53 11.94 17.76 17.54
N ILE A 54 10.90 18.18 18.26
CA ILE A 54 10.44 17.57 19.52
C ILE A 54 9.03 16.98 19.40
N VAL A 55 8.36 17.26 18.28
CA VAL A 55 7.02 16.79 17.88
C VAL A 55 7.03 16.57 16.36
N THR A 56 6.08 15.80 15.85
CA THR A 56 5.92 15.57 14.40
C THR A 56 5.50 16.90 13.71
N PRO A 57 6.26 17.39 12.71
CA PRO A 57 5.84 18.55 11.93
C PRO A 57 4.85 18.16 10.83
N ILE A 58 4.02 19.11 10.41
CA ILE A 58 3.48 19.11 9.04
C ILE A 58 4.67 19.42 8.11
N TYR A 59 4.99 18.48 7.21
CA TYR A 59 6.15 18.59 6.31
C TYR A 59 5.96 19.67 5.26
N SER A 60 7.07 20.11 4.67
CA SER A 60 7.13 21.24 3.75
C SER A 60 6.17 21.19 2.55
N GLN A 61 5.93 20.00 1.99
CA GLN A 61 5.00 19.78 0.88
C GLN A 61 3.55 19.96 1.34
N ASP A 62 3.17 19.28 2.42
CA ASP A 62 1.82 19.34 3.00
C ASP A 62 1.49 20.75 3.49
N ALA A 63 2.43 21.42 4.18
CA ALA A 63 2.27 22.80 4.61
C ALA A 63 2.08 23.75 3.42
N SER A 64 2.78 23.51 2.31
CA SER A 64 2.59 24.29 1.08
C SER A 64 1.22 24.08 0.47
N LEU A 65 0.73 22.83 0.45
CA LEU A 65 -0.58 22.49 -0.08
C LEU A 65 -1.69 23.08 0.80
N ILE A 66 -1.61 22.93 2.12
CA ILE A 66 -2.57 23.51 3.08
C ILE A 66 -2.69 25.02 2.83
N VAL A 67 -1.58 25.76 2.76
CA VAL A 67 -1.63 27.20 2.47
C VAL A 67 -2.22 27.51 1.09
N SER A 68 -1.98 26.65 0.09
CA SER A 68 -2.58 26.80 -1.24
C SER A 68 -4.10 26.55 -1.23
N LEU A 69 -4.58 25.59 -0.43
CA LEU A 69 -6.00 25.26 -0.31
C LEU A 69 -6.79 26.36 0.42
N LEU A 70 -6.14 27.09 1.31
CA LEU A 70 -6.72 28.26 1.98
C LEU A 70 -6.89 29.47 1.05
N ASP A 71 -6.34 29.42 -0.17
CA ASP A 71 -6.45 30.46 -1.20
C ASP A 71 -6.31 31.89 -0.65
N LEU A 72 -5.23 32.13 0.10
CA LEU A 72 -5.05 33.38 0.82
C LEU A 72 -4.77 34.56 -0.12
N HIS A 73 -5.65 35.56 -0.12
CA HIS A 73 -5.52 36.80 -0.91
C HIS A 73 -5.32 38.05 -0.04
N PRO A 74 -4.17 38.21 0.64
CA PRO A 74 -3.92 39.39 1.46
C PRO A 74 -3.88 40.67 0.64
N THR A 75 -4.51 41.73 1.15
CA THR A 75 -4.49 43.05 0.52
C THR A 75 -3.27 43.85 0.92
N VAL A 76 -2.81 44.75 0.04
CA VAL A 76 -1.62 45.59 0.31
C VAL A 76 -1.95 46.69 1.33
N PRO A 77 -0.95 47.13 2.13
CA PRO A 77 -1.11 48.26 3.05
C PRO A 77 -1.67 49.52 2.35
N GLY A 78 -2.63 50.19 2.99
CA GLY A 78 -3.24 51.44 2.49
C GLY A 78 -4.57 51.28 1.74
N THR A 79 -4.97 50.06 1.39
CA THR A 79 -6.31 49.78 0.82
C THR A 79 -7.37 49.68 1.92
N LYS A 80 -8.63 50.06 1.68
CA LYS A 80 -9.72 49.80 2.65
C LYS A 80 -10.20 48.37 2.49
N ALA A 81 -9.69 47.45 3.30
CA ALA A 81 -10.12 46.05 3.32
C ALA A 81 -10.26 45.57 4.77
N GLU A 82 -11.05 44.51 4.98
CA GLU A 82 -11.16 43.85 6.27
C GLU A 82 -9.84 43.18 6.67
N LYS A 83 -9.72 42.94 7.98
CA LYS A 83 -8.56 42.30 8.58
C LYS A 83 -8.67 40.78 8.39
N LEU A 84 -7.62 40.18 7.84
CA LEU A 84 -7.47 38.75 7.60
C LEU A 84 -6.94 38.06 8.86
N GLU A 85 -7.76 37.28 9.56
CA GLU A 85 -7.33 36.56 10.77
C GLU A 85 -7.42 35.05 10.54
N ILE A 86 -6.29 34.36 10.70
CA ILE A 86 -6.17 32.91 10.51
C ILE A 86 -5.91 32.26 11.85
N PHE A 87 -6.70 31.26 12.21
CA PHE A 87 -6.53 30.49 13.44
C PHE A 87 -5.88 29.13 13.17
N GLU A 88 -4.88 28.75 13.95
CA GLU A 88 -4.22 27.45 13.91
C GLU A 88 -4.20 26.88 15.33
N ALA A 89 -4.71 25.67 15.52
CA ALA A 89 -4.62 24.95 16.80
C ALA A 89 -3.88 23.63 16.60
N GLY A 90 -2.83 23.46 17.41
CA GLY A 90 -1.73 22.54 17.16
C GLY A 90 -0.52 23.28 16.58
N THR A 91 0.07 24.23 17.32
CA THR A 91 1.29 24.93 16.84
C THR A 91 2.42 23.93 16.57
N GLY A 92 2.59 22.93 17.45
CA GLY A 92 3.52 21.84 17.28
C GLY A 92 4.94 22.30 16.98
N HIS A 93 5.44 21.95 15.80
CA HIS A 93 6.79 22.32 15.35
C HIS A 93 6.91 23.77 14.84
N GLY A 94 5.80 24.41 14.48
CA GLY A 94 5.77 25.74 13.84
C GLY A 94 6.06 25.72 12.33
N ALA A 95 6.04 24.53 11.69
CA ALA A 95 6.28 24.41 10.25
C ALA A 95 5.15 25.07 9.44
N LEU A 96 3.90 24.66 9.66
CA LEU A 96 2.72 25.25 9.01
C LEU A 96 2.59 26.74 9.36
N THR A 97 2.73 27.11 10.64
CA THR A 97 2.76 28.51 11.10
C THR A 97 3.73 29.38 10.30
N LEU A 98 4.94 28.88 10.00
CA LEU A 98 5.94 29.60 9.23
C LEU A 98 5.52 29.80 7.76
N TYR A 99 4.87 28.80 7.17
CA TYR A 99 4.32 28.86 5.82
C TYR A 99 3.16 29.87 5.71
N LEU A 100 2.24 29.84 6.67
CA LEU A 100 1.16 30.83 6.79
C LEU A 100 1.75 32.24 6.94
N ALA A 101 2.72 32.42 7.83
CA ALA A 101 3.32 33.72 8.08
C ALA A 101 4.05 34.28 6.87
N ARG A 102 4.67 33.41 6.06
CA ARG A 102 5.24 33.80 4.77
C ARG A 102 4.17 34.28 3.79
N ALA A 103 3.01 33.63 3.73
CA ALA A 103 1.94 34.00 2.82
C ALA A 103 1.35 35.38 3.14
N ILE A 104 1.25 35.73 4.43
CA ILE A 104 0.63 37.00 4.86
C ILE A 104 1.60 38.15 5.15
N HIS A 105 2.91 37.88 5.14
CA HIS A 105 3.95 38.85 5.56
C HIS A 105 3.81 40.21 4.87
N ALA A 106 3.60 40.20 3.54
CA ALA A 106 3.50 41.41 2.73
C ALA A 106 2.20 42.23 2.94
N ALA A 107 1.20 41.67 3.64
CA ALA A 107 -0.05 42.36 3.96
C ALA A 107 0.14 43.46 5.02
N ASN A 108 1.20 43.36 5.82
CA ASN A 108 1.47 44.23 6.95
C ASN A 108 2.56 45.25 6.59
N THR A 109 2.54 46.42 7.25
CA THR A 109 3.63 47.39 7.15
C THR A 109 4.90 46.85 7.82
N LEU A 110 6.06 47.43 7.51
CA LEU A 110 7.33 47.00 8.11
C LEU A 110 7.26 47.07 9.65
N PRO A 111 7.52 45.97 10.38
CA PRO A 111 7.54 45.99 11.84
C PRO A 111 8.71 46.86 12.35
N PRO A 112 8.54 47.57 13.48
CA PRO A 112 9.67 48.16 14.17
C PRO A 112 10.60 47.06 14.68
N ASP A 113 11.86 47.42 14.98
CA ASP A 113 12.85 46.47 15.51
C ASP A 113 12.27 45.68 16.69
N LEU A 114 12.40 44.35 16.63
CA LEU A 114 11.93 43.46 17.69
C LEU A 114 12.71 43.80 18.98
N PRO A 115 12.04 43.93 20.13
CA PRO A 115 12.73 44.17 21.39
C PRO A 115 13.71 43.03 21.67
N SER A 116 15.01 43.33 21.78
CA SER A 116 16.02 42.31 22.07
C SER A 116 16.03 42.02 23.58
N GLU A 117 16.34 40.77 23.97
CA GLU A 117 16.52 40.42 25.39
C GLU A 117 17.62 41.28 26.06
N ASN A 118 18.60 41.76 25.28
CA ASN A 118 19.76 42.52 25.72
C ASN A 118 19.54 44.04 25.87
N ASP A 119 18.36 44.59 25.54
CA ASP A 119 18.12 46.04 25.59
C ASP A 119 17.91 46.51 27.04
N ILE A 120 18.94 46.55 27.88
CA ILE A 120 18.86 47.05 29.26
C ILE A 120 19.15 48.56 29.29
N ALA A 121 18.08 49.36 29.19
CA ALA A 121 17.92 50.64 29.89
C ALA A 121 16.43 51.02 29.87
N THR A 122 15.84 51.14 31.05
CA THR A 122 14.40 50.95 31.33
C THR A 122 13.43 51.97 30.71
N GLN A 123 13.93 53.02 30.02
CA GLN A 123 13.08 53.99 29.31
C GLN A 123 12.89 53.66 27.82
N ASN A 124 13.87 53.07 27.14
CA ASN A 124 13.75 52.72 25.71
C ASN A 124 12.95 51.42 25.47
N LYS A 125 12.97 50.48 26.42
CA LYS A 125 12.17 49.25 26.35
C LYS A 125 10.67 49.53 26.27
N ASN A 126 10.16 50.49 27.04
CA ASN A 126 8.74 50.86 27.04
C ASN A 126 8.36 51.55 25.73
N ALA A 127 9.18 52.47 25.23
CA ALA A 127 8.92 53.16 23.95
C ALA A 127 8.99 52.21 22.73
N VAL A 128 9.93 51.26 22.71
CA VAL A 128 10.01 50.23 21.65
C VAL A 128 8.84 49.26 21.74
N LYS A 129 8.48 48.82 22.95
CA LYS A 129 7.32 47.97 23.18
C LYS A 129 6.02 48.67 22.81
N GLU A 130 5.81 49.92 23.18
CA GLU A 130 4.64 50.72 22.81
C GLU A 130 4.54 50.92 21.29
N LYS A 131 5.66 51.23 20.61
CA LYS A 131 5.70 51.29 19.14
C LYS A 131 5.38 49.95 18.49
N TYR A 132 5.89 48.85 19.05
CA TYR A 132 5.62 47.50 18.56
C TYR A 132 4.15 47.09 18.78
N GLU A 133 3.56 47.37 19.94
CA GLU A 133 2.14 47.10 20.20
C GLU A 133 1.23 47.99 19.35
N ALA A 134 1.58 49.27 19.16
CA ALA A 134 0.87 50.17 18.26
C ALA A 134 0.91 49.66 16.82
N TRP A 135 2.05 49.15 16.36
CA TRP A 135 2.17 48.48 15.05
C TRP A 135 1.36 47.19 15.00
N ARG A 136 1.42 46.34 16.05
CA ARG A 136 0.65 45.08 16.12
C ARG A 136 -0.85 45.31 16.00
N ALA A 137 -1.36 46.39 16.60
CA ALA A 137 -2.76 46.79 16.51
C ALA A 137 -3.16 47.24 15.09
N GLN A 138 -2.21 47.68 14.27
CA GLN A 138 -2.42 48.08 12.87
C GLN A 138 -2.25 46.93 11.87
N ARG A 139 -1.87 45.72 12.32
CA ARG A 139 -1.72 44.56 11.44
C ARG A 139 -3.05 44.24 10.77
N ARG A 140 -2.97 44.03 9.46
CA ARG A 140 -4.09 43.70 8.58
C ARG A 140 -4.24 42.20 8.36
N ALA A 141 -3.16 41.45 8.57
CA ALA A 141 -3.20 40.01 8.54
C ALA A 141 -2.49 39.45 9.78
N ILE A 142 -3.14 38.53 10.47
CA ILE A 142 -2.63 37.95 11.72
C ILE A 142 -2.85 36.44 11.71
N ILE A 143 -1.84 35.70 12.19
CA ILE A 143 -1.98 34.29 12.52
C ILE A 143 -2.09 34.18 14.04
N HIS A 144 -3.16 33.56 14.50
CA HIS A 144 -3.33 33.14 15.88
C HIS A 144 -3.00 31.66 15.97
N THR A 145 -1.86 31.32 16.59
CA THR A 145 -1.44 29.92 16.76
C THR A 145 -1.50 29.53 18.23
N LEU A 146 -2.05 28.36 18.52
CA LEU A 146 -2.31 27.90 19.88
C LEU A 146 -1.77 26.49 20.10
N ASP A 147 -1.06 26.31 21.22
CA ASP A 147 -0.61 25.02 21.72
C ASP A 147 -0.79 24.98 23.23
N ASN A 148 -1.35 23.88 23.74
CA ASN A 148 -1.54 23.71 25.18
C ASN A 148 -0.25 23.31 25.90
N GLN A 149 0.81 22.95 25.17
CA GLN A 149 2.14 22.68 25.71
C GLN A 149 3.06 23.89 25.48
N GLU A 150 3.42 24.60 26.56
CA GLU A 150 4.36 25.72 26.53
C GLU A 150 5.68 25.38 25.81
N LYS A 151 6.15 24.14 25.98
CA LYS A 151 7.36 23.63 25.34
C LYS A 151 7.26 23.63 23.81
N HIS A 152 6.12 23.23 23.25
CA HIS A 152 5.91 23.21 21.81
C HIS A 152 5.80 24.62 21.26
N SER A 153 4.99 25.46 21.91
CA SER A 153 4.85 26.89 21.57
C SER A 153 6.20 27.62 21.56
N SER A 154 7.04 27.40 22.59
CA SER A 154 8.37 27.99 22.71
C SER A 154 9.34 27.46 21.65
N HIS A 155 9.26 26.17 21.32
CA HIS A 155 10.06 25.54 20.27
C HIS A 155 9.71 26.11 18.88
N ALA A 156 8.42 26.16 18.56
CA ALA A 156 7.91 26.76 17.33
C ALA A 156 8.32 28.24 17.19
N ALA A 157 8.13 29.04 18.24
CA ALA A 157 8.57 30.44 18.26
C ALA A 157 10.09 30.57 18.00
N THR A 158 10.89 29.68 18.60
CA THR A 158 12.35 29.65 18.38
C THR A 158 12.71 29.31 16.94
N ASN A 159 12.09 28.29 16.37
CA ASN A 159 12.29 27.91 14.97
C ASN A 159 11.95 29.06 14.02
N ILE A 160 10.82 29.72 14.23
CA ILE A 160 10.36 30.83 13.38
C ILE A 160 11.28 32.05 13.51
N LYS A 161 11.71 32.42 14.73
CA LYS A 161 12.68 33.52 14.94
C LYS A 161 14.03 33.28 14.27
N ARG A 162 14.43 32.02 14.13
CA ARG A 162 15.73 31.64 13.53
C ARG A 162 15.70 31.57 12.02
N PHE A 163 14.53 31.42 11.39
CA PHE A 163 14.43 31.45 9.94
C PHE A 163 14.46 32.89 9.41
N ARG A 164 15.35 33.17 8.45
CA ARG A 164 15.46 34.48 7.78
C ARG A 164 15.51 35.66 8.74
N HIS A 165 16.26 35.52 9.84
CA HIS A 165 16.37 36.55 10.89
C HIS A 165 15.02 36.96 11.52
N GLY A 166 14.04 36.06 11.50
CA GLY A 166 12.77 36.25 12.19
C GLY A 166 11.81 37.21 11.48
N ILE A 167 12.01 37.53 10.20
CA ILE A 167 11.11 38.46 9.46
C ILE A 167 9.64 38.05 9.48
N TYR A 168 9.34 36.76 9.65
CA TYR A 168 7.97 36.24 9.70
C TYR A 168 7.37 36.25 11.11
N PHE A 169 8.21 36.30 12.15
CA PHE A 169 7.78 36.21 13.55
C PHE A 169 6.78 37.30 13.98
N PRO A 170 6.93 38.59 13.59
CA PRO A 170 6.02 39.65 14.03
C PRO A 170 4.55 39.50 13.60
N HIS A 171 4.26 38.64 12.63
CA HIS A 171 2.91 38.45 12.07
C HIS A 171 2.12 37.37 12.79
N ILE A 172 2.69 36.75 13.82
CA ILE A 172 2.13 35.62 14.54
C ILE A 172 1.87 36.03 16.00
N ASP A 173 0.70 35.67 16.51
CA ASP A 173 0.34 35.74 17.91
C ASP A 173 0.26 34.32 18.46
N PHE A 174 1.17 33.99 19.38
CA PHE A 174 1.20 32.71 20.08
C PHE A 174 0.30 32.79 21.32
N HIS A 175 -0.53 31.77 21.51
CA HIS A 175 -1.44 31.66 22.64
C HIS A 175 -1.18 30.36 23.42
N GLN A 176 -1.17 30.46 24.74
CA GLN A 176 -1.02 29.33 25.68
C GLN A 176 -2.24 29.28 26.60
N VAL A 177 -3.42 29.16 25.99
CA VAL A 177 -4.73 29.06 26.65
C VAL A 177 -5.52 27.95 25.97
N SER A 178 -6.66 27.54 26.51
CA SER A 178 -7.54 26.60 25.80
C SER A 178 -8.14 27.26 24.54
N ILE A 179 -8.53 26.44 23.57
CA ILE A 179 -9.23 26.92 22.36
C ILE A 179 -10.53 27.61 22.77
N GLU A 180 -11.21 27.05 23.75
CA GLU A 180 -12.46 27.55 24.29
C GLU A 180 -12.31 28.95 24.88
N ASP A 181 -11.31 29.14 25.74
CA ASP A 181 -11.04 30.43 26.36
C ASP A 181 -10.65 31.48 25.31
N PHE A 182 -9.80 31.10 24.34
CA PHE A 182 -9.37 32.01 23.30
C PHE A 182 -10.53 32.46 22.40
N ILE A 183 -11.27 31.51 21.83
CA ILE A 183 -12.35 31.80 20.88
C ILE A 183 -13.50 32.53 21.58
N THR A 184 -13.91 32.07 22.77
CA THR A 184 -15.00 32.73 23.53
C THR A 184 -14.64 34.16 23.89
N LYS A 185 -13.42 34.39 24.39
CA LYS A 185 -12.95 35.74 24.73
C LYS A 185 -12.93 36.64 23.48
N LYS A 186 -12.42 36.14 22.35
CA LYS A 186 -12.35 36.93 21.11
C LYS A 186 -13.71 37.24 20.51
N LEU A 187 -14.64 36.29 20.55
CA LEU A 187 -16.03 36.52 20.17
C LEU A 187 -16.67 37.59 21.05
N LEU A 188 -16.48 37.54 22.37
CA LEU A 188 -17.00 38.59 23.28
C LEU A 188 -16.40 39.96 22.99
N GLU A 189 -15.08 40.05 22.75
CA GLU A 189 -14.41 41.30 22.32
C GLU A 189 -14.98 41.82 20.99
N ALA A 190 -15.39 40.94 20.09
CA ALA A 190 -16.00 41.23 18.81
C ALA A 190 -17.54 41.33 18.86
N SER A 191 -18.15 41.47 20.05
CA SER A 191 -19.63 41.54 20.21
C SER A 191 -20.39 40.34 19.60
N ASN A 192 -19.80 39.14 19.73
CA ASN A 192 -20.26 37.87 19.17
C ASN A 192 -20.35 37.83 17.64
N VAL A 193 -19.58 38.67 16.95
CA VAL A 193 -19.43 38.63 15.49
C VAL A 193 -18.25 37.73 15.12
N PRO A 194 -18.39 36.81 14.14
CA PRO A 194 -17.27 36.03 13.62
C PRO A 194 -16.13 36.92 13.11
N PHE A 195 -14.89 36.53 13.39
CA PHE A 195 -13.70 37.35 13.12
C PHE A 195 -12.59 36.60 12.38
N LEU A 196 -12.74 35.28 12.19
CA LEU A 196 -11.76 34.43 11.51
C LEU A 196 -12.15 34.20 10.05
N GLU A 197 -11.16 34.28 9.18
CA GLU A 197 -11.33 34.04 7.75
C GLU A 197 -11.08 32.56 7.47
N HIS A 198 -10.10 31.99 8.14
CA HIS A 198 -9.79 30.57 8.06
C HIS A 198 -9.38 30.01 9.42
N ALA A 199 -9.66 28.74 9.64
CA ALA A 199 -9.20 27.99 10.81
C ALA A 199 -8.59 26.66 10.39
N ILE A 200 -7.52 26.24 11.07
CA ILE A 200 -6.84 24.96 10.88
C ILE A 200 -6.76 24.23 12.21
N LEU A 201 -7.20 22.98 12.24
CA LEU A 201 -7.12 22.11 13.41
C LEU A 201 -6.23 20.89 13.10
N ASP A 202 -5.04 20.87 13.69
CA ASP A 202 -4.13 19.72 13.72
C ASP A 202 -4.10 19.16 15.15
N LEU A 203 -5.15 18.40 15.48
CA LEU A 203 -5.43 17.94 16.83
C LEU A 203 -5.83 16.45 16.82
N PRO A 204 -5.62 15.70 17.92
CA PRO A 204 -6.09 14.31 18.03
C PRO A 204 -7.61 14.16 17.89
N SER A 205 -8.37 15.15 18.40
CA SER A 205 -9.84 15.17 18.37
C SER A 205 -10.35 16.54 17.92
N PRO A 206 -10.26 16.87 16.63
CA PRO A 206 -10.64 18.21 16.15
C PRO A 206 -12.16 18.45 16.26
N HIS A 207 -12.96 17.39 16.12
CA HIS A 207 -14.42 17.41 16.21
C HIS A 207 -14.95 18.03 17.51
N ASP A 208 -14.25 17.83 18.63
CA ASP A 208 -14.65 18.40 19.93
C ASP A 208 -14.72 19.94 19.91
N TYR A 209 -13.92 20.58 19.04
CA TYR A 209 -13.78 22.03 18.95
C TYR A 209 -14.49 22.64 17.74
N MET A 210 -14.86 21.84 16.75
CA MET A 210 -15.41 22.33 15.46
C MET A 210 -16.65 23.20 15.64
N LYS A 211 -17.55 22.87 16.57
CA LYS A 211 -18.76 23.67 16.82
C LYS A 211 -18.41 25.09 17.26
N LEU A 212 -17.53 25.21 18.25
CA LEU A 212 -17.09 26.52 18.75
C LEU A 212 -16.29 27.28 17.70
N VAL A 213 -15.31 26.64 17.07
CA VAL A 213 -14.45 27.28 16.06
C VAL A 213 -15.29 27.74 14.87
N SER A 214 -16.25 26.95 14.40
CA SER A 214 -17.14 27.34 13.30
C SER A 214 -17.97 28.58 13.60
N SER A 215 -18.31 28.83 14.87
CA SER A 215 -19.04 30.05 15.26
C SER A 215 -18.20 31.33 15.18
N ALA A 216 -16.86 31.20 15.09
CA ALA A 216 -15.94 32.31 14.97
C ALA A 216 -15.46 32.56 13.53
N ILE A 217 -15.83 31.69 12.59
CA ILE A 217 -15.48 31.80 11.16
C ILE A 217 -16.52 32.65 10.44
N LYS A 218 -16.06 33.63 9.66
CA LYS A 218 -16.91 34.50 8.82
C LYS A 218 -17.57 33.73 7.69
N ASP A 219 -18.61 34.32 7.10
CA ASP A 219 -19.26 33.76 5.90
C ASP A 219 -18.23 33.55 4.77
N ASN A 220 -18.30 32.38 4.13
CA ASN A 220 -17.33 31.87 3.13
C ASN A 220 -15.91 31.57 3.68
N GLY A 221 -15.70 31.66 4.98
CA GLY A 221 -14.46 31.21 5.60
C GLY A 221 -14.33 29.69 5.62
N GLN A 222 -13.10 29.19 5.67
CA GLN A 222 -12.82 27.75 5.59
C GLN A 222 -12.31 27.18 6.92
N LEU A 223 -12.78 25.98 7.25
CA LEU A 223 -12.24 25.16 8.33
C LEU A 223 -11.50 23.95 7.74
N LEU A 224 -10.18 23.90 7.92
CA LEU A 224 -9.35 22.77 7.53
C LEU A 224 -9.06 21.88 8.74
N VAL A 225 -9.28 20.58 8.58
CA VAL A 225 -9.01 19.57 9.62
C VAL A 225 -7.93 18.62 9.10
N PHE A 226 -6.81 18.55 9.82
CA PHE A 226 -5.69 17.68 9.51
C PHE A 226 -5.68 16.49 10.48
N VAL A 227 -5.95 15.28 9.98
CA VAL A 227 -6.06 14.06 10.80
C VAL A 227 -5.47 12.84 10.10
N PRO A 228 -4.88 11.89 10.85
CA PRO A 228 -4.25 10.71 10.27
C PRO A 228 -5.22 9.59 9.86
N SER A 229 -6.51 9.65 10.21
CA SER A 229 -7.44 8.54 9.97
C SER A 229 -8.79 8.94 9.37
N ILE A 230 -9.30 8.07 8.48
CA ILE A 230 -10.64 8.20 7.89
C ILE A 230 -11.76 8.19 8.94
N THR A 231 -11.54 7.51 10.08
CA THR A 231 -12.50 7.50 11.20
C THR A 231 -12.63 8.90 11.82
N GLN A 232 -11.54 9.65 11.94
CA GLN A 232 -11.58 11.02 12.45
C GLN A 232 -12.27 11.97 11.46
N ILE A 233 -12.04 11.78 10.15
CA ILE A 233 -12.75 12.51 9.08
C ILE A 233 -14.26 12.23 9.16
N ASN A 234 -14.65 10.97 9.31
CA ASN A 234 -16.06 10.58 9.45
C ASN A 234 -16.70 11.19 10.69
N LYS A 235 -16.01 11.23 11.84
CA LYS A 235 -16.51 11.90 13.06
C LYS A 235 -16.74 13.39 12.84
N ALA A 236 -15.80 14.08 12.22
CA ALA A 236 -15.91 15.51 11.89
C ALA A 236 -17.09 15.78 10.93
N SER A 237 -17.19 15.00 9.85
CA SER A 237 -18.26 15.12 8.85
C SER A 237 -19.64 14.82 9.45
N MET A 238 -19.74 13.77 10.27
CA MET A 238 -20.99 13.42 10.95
C MET A 238 -21.42 14.49 11.96
N LEU A 239 -20.48 15.06 12.72
CA LEU A 239 -20.79 16.17 13.64
C LEU A 239 -21.44 17.34 12.91
N VAL A 240 -20.89 17.75 11.76
CA VAL A 240 -21.45 18.84 10.94
C VAL A 240 -22.90 18.54 10.54
N ARG A 241 -23.18 17.30 10.10
CA ARG A 241 -24.52 16.87 9.69
C ARG A 241 -25.51 16.79 10.86
N VAL A 242 -25.09 16.18 11.98
CA VAL A 242 -25.94 15.91 13.15
C VAL A 242 -26.26 17.20 13.90
N GLU A 243 -25.25 18.02 14.17
CA GLU A 243 -25.41 19.28 14.90
C GLU A 243 -25.82 20.45 13.99
N LYS A 244 -25.94 20.21 12.68
CA LYS A 244 -26.26 21.22 11.65
C LYS A 244 -25.35 22.45 11.75
N LEU A 245 -24.04 22.20 11.85
CA LEU A 245 -23.05 23.27 11.87
C LEU A 245 -23.09 24.03 10.53
N PRO A 246 -22.76 25.33 10.49
CA PRO A 246 -22.77 26.14 9.27
C PRO A 246 -21.54 25.86 8.39
N LEU A 247 -21.27 24.58 8.13
CA LEU A 247 -20.14 24.08 7.35
C LEU A 247 -20.65 23.12 6.28
N ALA A 248 -20.07 23.20 5.09
CA ALA A 248 -20.27 22.22 4.03
C ALA A 248 -18.93 21.51 3.78
N LEU A 249 -18.95 20.18 3.72
CA LEU A 249 -17.75 19.43 3.35
C LEU A 249 -17.47 19.63 1.87
N GLU A 250 -16.41 20.37 1.56
CA GLU A 250 -16.01 20.66 0.18
C GLU A 250 -15.15 19.52 -0.38
N ASN A 251 -14.01 19.24 0.25
CA ASN A 251 -13.03 18.28 -0.23
C ASN A 251 -12.46 17.44 0.92
N VAL A 252 -12.09 16.18 0.61
CA VAL A 252 -11.26 15.31 1.46
C VAL A 252 -10.06 14.89 0.63
N LEU A 253 -8.87 15.23 1.11
CA LEU A 253 -7.62 15.00 0.39
C LEU A 253 -6.69 14.09 1.20
N GLU A 254 -6.23 13.02 0.57
CA GLU A 254 -5.14 12.20 1.10
C GLU A 254 -3.80 12.81 0.67
N LEU A 255 -2.89 12.99 1.61
CA LEU A 255 -1.55 13.50 1.33
C LEU A 255 -0.57 12.33 1.18
N GLY A 256 0.18 12.30 0.09
CA GLY A 256 1.19 11.26 -0.18
C GLY A 256 0.69 10.12 -1.09
N GLY A 257 -0.56 10.18 -1.56
CA GLY A 257 -1.09 9.28 -2.58
C GLY A 257 -0.53 9.54 -3.98
N MET A 258 -0.45 8.47 -4.77
CA MET A 258 0.00 8.45 -6.18
C MET A 258 -0.55 9.66 -6.98
N ILE A 259 0.36 10.55 -7.42
CA ILE A 259 0.19 11.48 -8.57
C ILE A 259 -0.47 12.86 -8.30
N GLY A 260 -0.49 13.43 -7.08
CA GLY A 260 -1.16 14.74 -6.92
C GLY A 260 -0.61 15.78 -5.94
N THR A 261 -0.19 15.39 -4.73
CA THR A 261 -0.20 16.37 -3.62
C THR A 261 1.17 16.84 -3.10
N GLY A 262 2.27 16.49 -3.76
CA GLY A 262 3.61 16.88 -3.28
C GLY A 262 4.80 16.61 -4.19
N GLY A 263 4.63 15.81 -5.25
CA GLY A 263 5.72 15.41 -6.14
C GLY A 263 6.65 14.38 -5.49
N ARG A 264 7.09 13.38 -6.26
CA ARG A 264 8.09 12.39 -5.81
C ARG A 264 9.50 12.91 -6.11
N GLU A 265 10.40 12.89 -5.14
CA GLU A 265 11.81 13.13 -5.41
C GLU A 265 12.43 11.96 -6.18
N TRP A 266 13.13 12.26 -7.27
CA TRP A 266 13.81 11.27 -8.10
C TRP A 266 15.32 11.45 -7.99
N ASP A 267 16.03 10.37 -7.71
CA ASP A 267 17.46 10.34 -7.91
C ASP A 267 17.75 10.07 -9.39
N VAL A 268 18.07 11.12 -10.13
CA VAL A 268 18.37 11.03 -11.57
C VAL A 268 19.84 10.65 -11.73
N ARG A 269 20.08 9.37 -11.99
CA ARG A 269 21.41 8.85 -12.29
C ARG A 269 21.52 8.51 -13.77
N PRO A 270 22.53 9.04 -14.50
CA PRO A 270 22.81 8.54 -15.84
C PRO A 270 23.33 7.10 -15.72
N VAL A 271 22.57 6.17 -16.28
CA VAL A 271 22.99 4.76 -16.38
C VAL A 271 23.57 4.58 -17.77
N LYS A 272 24.84 4.15 -17.87
CA LYS A 272 25.44 3.78 -19.16
C LYS A 272 25.05 2.33 -19.47
N PRO A 273 24.28 2.04 -20.53
CA PRO A 273 23.92 0.68 -20.90
C PRO A 273 25.16 -0.20 -21.05
N ARG A 274 25.16 -1.39 -20.45
CA ARG A 274 26.30 -2.33 -20.46
C ARG A 274 26.80 -2.69 -21.88
N VAL A 275 25.94 -2.59 -22.89
CA VAL A 275 26.28 -2.83 -24.31
C VAL A 275 27.22 -1.76 -24.85
N LEU A 276 26.97 -0.47 -24.55
CA LEU A 276 27.85 0.63 -24.94
C LEU A 276 29.19 0.57 -24.19
N GLN A 277 29.17 0.09 -22.94
CA GLN A 277 30.38 -0.10 -22.15
C GLN A 277 31.27 -1.23 -22.70
N ARG A 278 30.68 -2.31 -23.23
CA ARG A 278 31.40 -3.38 -23.93
C ARG A 278 31.93 -2.93 -25.30
N ALA A 279 31.17 -2.11 -26.02
CA ALA A 279 31.60 -1.55 -27.31
C ALA A 279 32.81 -0.62 -27.15
N GLU A 280 32.78 0.29 -26.15
CA GLU A 280 33.93 1.15 -25.85
C GLU A 280 35.15 0.37 -25.35
N LEU A 281 34.96 -0.69 -24.56
CA LEU A 281 36.05 -1.57 -24.13
C LEU A 281 36.64 -2.36 -25.31
N ALA A 282 35.83 -2.70 -26.31
CA ALA A 282 36.29 -3.37 -27.53
C ALA A 282 36.98 -2.41 -28.51
N GLU A 283 36.52 -1.15 -28.60
CA GLU A 283 37.19 -0.11 -29.40
C GLU A 283 38.51 0.33 -28.76
N ALA A 284 38.56 0.48 -27.42
CA ALA A 284 39.78 0.87 -26.70
C ALA A 284 40.90 -0.18 -26.77
N ASP A 285 40.59 -1.44 -27.05
CA ASP A 285 41.58 -2.52 -27.23
C ASP A 285 42.09 -2.60 -28.69
N SER A 286 41.48 -1.84 -29.61
CA SER A 286 41.80 -1.87 -31.05
C SER A 286 42.72 -0.74 -31.54
N ASP A 287 42.94 0.30 -30.72
CA ASP A 287 43.79 1.45 -31.06
C ASP A 287 45.23 1.31 -30.51
N LEU A 288 46.03 0.46 -31.16
CA LEU A 288 47.50 0.54 -31.16
C LEU A 288 47.99 1.07 -32.53
N PRO A 289 48.92 2.04 -32.56
CA PRO A 289 49.13 2.89 -33.74
C PRO A 289 49.91 2.20 -34.86
N LYS A 290 49.46 2.40 -36.11
CA LYS A 290 50.26 2.18 -37.33
C LYS A 290 50.46 3.50 -38.09
N LEU A 291 51.69 3.67 -38.57
CA LEU A 291 52.27 4.87 -39.18
C LEU A 291 51.60 5.35 -40.49
N ALA A 292 51.42 6.67 -40.55
CA ALA A 292 51.69 7.64 -41.62
C ALA A 292 51.34 7.39 -43.10
N GLY A 293 50.65 8.39 -43.68
CA GLY A 293 50.69 8.78 -45.10
C GLY A 293 49.90 10.09 -45.32
N PRO A 294 50.41 11.12 -46.03
CA PRO A 294 49.82 12.47 -46.08
C PRO A 294 49.05 12.75 -47.39
N THR A 295 48.18 13.78 -47.35
CA THR A 295 47.69 14.71 -48.40
C THR A 295 46.19 15.01 -48.15
N ASP A 296 45.58 16.16 -48.44
CA ASP A 296 46.00 17.51 -48.84
C ASP A 296 44.80 18.43 -48.54
N GLU A 297 45.06 19.72 -48.35
CA GLU A 297 44.04 20.75 -48.17
C GLU A 297 43.30 21.02 -49.49
N THR A 298 42.01 21.38 -49.44
CA THR A 298 41.52 22.64 -50.05
C THR A 298 40.04 22.94 -49.77
N ASN A 299 39.82 24.23 -49.49
CA ASN A 299 38.59 25.00 -49.32
C ASN A 299 37.48 24.74 -50.35
N VAL A 300 36.22 25.01 -49.98
CA VAL A 300 35.46 26.20 -50.45
C VAL A 300 34.23 26.41 -49.56
N GLU A 301 34.21 27.58 -48.94
CA GLU A 301 33.09 28.20 -48.24
C GLU A 301 32.06 28.81 -49.22
N ASN A 302 30.81 28.85 -48.75
CA ASN A 302 29.79 29.86 -49.03
C ASN A 302 29.02 29.82 -50.36
N THR A 303 27.82 29.20 -50.28
CA THR A 303 26.60 29.83 -50.79
C THR A 303 25.48 29.72 -49.75
N SER A 304 25.49 30.66 -48.80
CA SER A 304 24.34 30.91 -47.93
C SER A 304 23.32 31.76 -48.71
N LYS A 305 22.09 31.26 -48.81
CA LYS A 305 20.79 31.98 -48.76
C LYS A 305 19.79 31.28 -49.67
N ASN A 306 19.16 30.21 -49.16
CA ASN A 306 17.75 29.82 -49.41
C ASN A 306 17.35 28.45 -48.80
N LEU A 307 17.93 28.04 -47.66
CA LEU A 307 17.67 26.71 -47.07
C LEU A 307 17.19 26.68 -45.61
N LYS A 308 16.84 27.82 -45.00
CA LYS A 308 16.37 27.82 -43.59
C LYS A 308 14.91 27.41 -43.38
N GLY A 309 14.05 27.47 -44.40
CA GLY A 309 12.63 27.07 -44.26
C GLY A 309 12.41 25.56 -44.39
N TRP A 310 13.16 24.90 -45.26
CA TRP A 310 12.93 23.49 -45.61
C TRP A 310 13.58 22.51 -44.61
N GLU A 311 14.69 22.90 -43.98
CA GLU A 311 15.34 22.11 -42.93
C GLU A 311 14.51 22.06 -41.64
N MET A 312 13.80 23.14 -41.30
CA MET A 312 12.96 23.19 -40.10
C MET A 312 11.70 22.32 -40.27
N VAL A 313 11.07 22.37 -41.45
CA VAL A 313 9.92 21.50 -41.78
C VAL A 313 10.34 20.03 -41.84
N ARG A 314 11.50 19.71 -42.42
CA ARG A 314 12.02 18.34 -42.46
C ARG A 314 12.33 17.81 -41.07
N THR A 315 12.92 18.64 -40.21
CA THR A 315 13.24 18.25 -38.82
C THR A 315 11.96 18.02 -38.01
N ILE A 316 10.94 18.87 -38.15
CA ILE A 316 9.65 18.69 -37.49
C ILE A 316 8.96 17.41 -37.98
N LEU A 317 8.98 17.14 -39.30
CA LEU A 317 8.38 15.92 -39.86
C LEU A 317 9.10 14.66 -39.38
N GLN A 318 10.44 14.69 -39.34
CA GLN A 318 11.27 13.59 -38.83
C GLN A 318 11.03 13.36 -37.33
N PHE A 319 10.98 14.42 -36.53
CA PHE A 319 10.72 14.31 -35.10
C PHE A 319 9.31 13.79 -34.82
N THR A 320 8.31 14.25 -35.58
CA THR A 320 6.93 13.76 -35.45
C THR A 320 6.84 12.28 -35.84
N THR A 321 7.52 11.87 -36.92
CA THR A 321 7.53 10.47 -37.36
C THR A 321 8.23 9.56 -36.35
N ILE A 322 9.38 9.99 -35.82
CA ILE A 322 10.12 9.26 -34.78
C ILE A 322 9.29 9.19 -33.49
N PHE A 323 8.63 10.28 -33.10
CA PHE A 323 7.78 10.33 -31.91
C PHE A 323 6.56 9.42 -32.03
N VAL A 324 5.88 9.42 -33.19
CA VAL A 324 4.75 8.50 -33.46
C VAL A 324 5.24 7.05 -33.51
N PHE A 325 6.39 6.78 -34.11
CA PHE A 325 6.99 5.45 -34.12
C PHE A 325 7.35 4.98 -32.71
N LEU A 326 7.98 5.83 -31.89
CA LEU A 326 8.28 5.55 -30.48
C LEU A 326 7.01 5.31 -29.67
N LEU A 327 5.97 6.12 -29.85
CA LEU A 327 4.67 5.91 -29.20
C LEU A 327 4.03 4.59 -29.64
N THR A 328 4.14 4.23 -30.91
CA THR A 328 3.59 2.97 -31.44
C THR A 328 4.38 1.78 -30.90
N VAL A 329 5.70 1.87 -30.82
CA VAL A 329 6.58 0.85 -30.24
C VAL A 329 6.34 0.73 -28.73
N VAL A 330 6.24 1.84 -28.00
CA VAL A 330 5.90 1.84 -26.58
C VAL A 330 4.50 1.27 -26.37
N TYR A 331 3.52 1.62 -27.20
CA TYR A 331 2.18 1.04 -27.15
C TYR A 331 2.20 -0.48 -27.40
N PHE A 332 2.95 -0.95 -28.39
CA PHE A 332 3.05 -2.37 -28.70
C PHE A 332 3.81 -3.13 -27.60
N LEU A 333 4.92 -2.57 -27.12
CA LEU A 333 5.70 -3.12 -26.01
C LEU A 333 4.90 -3.10 -24.72
N ASP A 334 4.11 -2.06 -24.44
CA ASP A 334 3.24 -2.02 -23.25
C ASP A 334 2.08 -3.01 -23.37
N SER A 335 1.52 -3.18 -24.57
CA SER A 335 0.47 -4.16 -24.83
C SER A 335 0.91 -5.62 -24.67
N GLN A 336 2.21 -5.89 -24.77
CA GLN A 336 2.79 -7.24 -24.69
C GLN A 336 3.61 -7.47 -23.41
N PHE A 337 4.22 -6.43 -22.84
CA PHE A 337 5.22 -6.53 -21.77
C PHE A 337 5.02 -5.51 -20.62
N ARG A 338 3.92 -4.75 -20.57
CA ARG A 338 3.58 -3.79 -19.49
C ARG A 338 4.77 -2.92 -19.03
N VAL A 339 5.39 -2.22 -19.98
CA VAL A 339 6.57 -1.35 -19.74
C VAL A 339 6.21 0.03 -19.15
N LEU A 340 4.93 0.42 -19.13
CA LEU A 340 4.45 1.62 -18.45
C LEU A 340 4.21 1.36 -16.96
N PRO A 341 4.40 2.37 -16.09
CA PRO A 341 4.28 2.21 -14.65
C PRO A 341 2.89 1.71 -14.23
N SER A 342 2.86 0.87 -13.20
CA SER A 342 1.66 0.25 -12.61
C SER A 342 0.59 1.25 -12.17
N SER A 343 0.90 2.54 -12.04
CA SER A 343 -0.07 3.63 -11.86
C SER A 343 -1.04 3.82 -13.03
N ILE A 344 -0.73 3.30 -14.22
CA ILE A 344 -1.63 3.30 -15.39
C ILE A 344 -2.46 2.01 -15.45
N HIS A 345 -2.02 0.94 -14.77
CA HIS A 345 -2.57 -0.41 -14.88
C HIS A 345 -3.29 -0.93 -13.62
N ASN A 346 -3.17 -0.24 -12.48
CA ASN A 346 -3.79 -0.65 -11.22
C ASN A 346 -5.00 0.24 -10.89
N HIS A 347 -6.19 -0.19 -11.32
CA HIS A 347 -7.46 0.27 -10.75
C HIS A 347 -8.30 -0.95 -10.32
N LEU A 348 -8.17 -1.34 -9.06
CA LEU A 348 -9.26 -1.92 -8.27
C LEU A 348 -9.28 -1.15 -6.95
N PRO A 349 -10.43 -0.61 -6.49
CA PRO A 349 -11.79 -1.06 -6.78
C PRO A 349 -12.58 -0.12 -7.71
N THR A 350 -13.33 -0.72 -8.64
CA THR A 350 -14.27 -0.11 -9.59
C THR A 350 -15.64 0.22 -8.99
N HIS A 351 -15.70 0.40 -7.66
CA HIS A 351 -16.95 0.58 -6.93
C HIS A 351 -16.92 1.94 -6.24
N HIS A 352 -17.79 2.85 -6.67
CA HIS A 352 -18.03 4.10 -5.97
C HIS A 352 -18.96 3.81 -4.77
N PRO A 353 -18.50 3.95 -3.52
CA PRO A 353 -19.34 3.72 -2.35
C PRO A 353 -20.57 4.64 -2.38
N GLY A 354 -21.75 4.09 -2.13
CA GLY A 354 -23.01 4.85 -2.07
C GLY A 354 -23.78 5.02 -3.38
N LEU A 355 -23.38 4.36 -4.47
CA LEU A 355 -24.19 4.29 -5.69
C LEU A 355 -25.14 3.08 -5.70
N VAL A 356 -26.33 3.28 -6.27
CA VAL A 356 -27.20 2.20 -6.74
C VAL A 356 -27.05 2.02 -8.24
N ILE A 357 -27.05 0.78 -8.71
CA ILE A 357 -26.91 0.45 -10.13
C ILE A 357 -28.24 0.70 -10.83
N THR A 358 -28.21 1.48 -11.90
CA THR A 358 -29.40 1.82 -12.69
C THR A 358 -29.43 1.05 -14.00
N ASP A 359 -28.29 0.67 -14.59
CA ASP A 359 -28.25 -0.15 -15.81
C ASP A 359 -26.94 -0.95 -15.92
N ILE A 360 -26.98 -2.03 -16.69
CA ILE A 360 -25.84 -2.91 -16.98
C ILE A 360 -25.93 -3.30 -18.46
N THR A 361 -24.82 -3.21 -19.19
CA THR A 361 -24.77 -3.67 -20.58
C THR A 361 -23.39 -4.22 -20.93
N VAL A 362 -23.28 -4.86 -22.09
CA VAL A 362 -22.02 -5.35 -22.64
C VAL A 362 -21.81 -4.74 -24.02
N THR A 363 -20.59 -4.25 -24.27
CA THR A 363 -20.19 -3.85 -25.61
C THR A 363 -19.12 -4.81 -26.14
N THR A 364 -19.17 -5.04 -27.45
CA THR A 364 -18.16 -5.81 -28.18
C THR A 364 -17.48 -4.90 -29.19
N CYS A 365 -16.17 -5.00 -29.33
CA CYS A 365 -15.42 -4.30 -30.36
C CYS A 365 -14.41 -5.22 -31.01
N SER A 366 -14.01 -4.88 -32.23
CA SER A 366 -13.00 -5.61 -32.98
C SER A 366 -11.70 -4.82 -33.07
N SER A 367 -10.57 -5.50 -32.89
CA SER A 367 -9.23 -4.91 -33.08
C SER A 367 -8.92 -4.59 -34.54
N ILE A 368 -9.68 -5.13 -35.51
CA ILE A 368 -9.47 -4.90 -36.96
C ILE A 368 -10.37 -3.77 -37.49
N SER A 369 -11.53 -3.55 -36.87
CA SER A 369 -12.47 -2.51 -37.33
C SER A 369 -12.23 -1.20 -36.59
N LEU A 370 -11.64 -0.22 -37.30
CA LEU A 370 -11.37 1.14 -36.82
C LEU A 370 -12.63 1.92 -36.39
N PHE A 371 -13.82 1.43 -36.71
CA PHE A 371 -15.11 2.06 -36.37
C PHE A 371 -15.84 1.41 -35.18
N THR A 372 -15.25 0.39 -34.54
CA THR A 372 -15.85 -0.25 -33.35
C THR A 372 -15.16 0.21 -32.07
N SER A 373 -15.95 0.66 -31.08
CA SER A 373 -15.45 1.10 -29.77
C SER A 373 -16.09 0.25 -28.67
N CYS A 374 -15.25 -0.32 -27.80
CA CYS A 374 -15.72 -0.92 -26.55
C CYS A 374 -15.97 0.12 -25.44
N LYS A 375 -15.90 1.43 -25.74
CA LYS A 375 -16.13 2.50 -24.77
C LYS A 375 -17.49 3.12 -25.00
N LEU A 376 -18.28 3.19 -23.93
CA LEU A 376 -19.46 4.04 -23.85
C LEU A 376 -19.11 5.43 -23.30
N ASN A 377 -20.07 6.35 -23.28
CA ASN A 377 -19.85 7.70 -22.74
C ASN A 377 -19.46 7.62 -21.24
N PRO A 378 -18.25 8.06 -20.86
CA PRO A 378 -17.74 7.91 -19.50
C PRO A 378 -18.49 8.74 -18.46
N ASN A 379 -19.25 9.76 -18.87
CA ASN A 379 -20.08 10.56 -17.95
C ASN A 379 -21.26 9.76 -17.37
N TYR A 380 -21.65 8.66 -18.02
CA TYR A 380 -22.81 7.86 -17.62
C TYR A 380 -22.47 6.40 -17.37
N TRP A 381 -21.48 5.87 -18.09
CA TRP A 381 -21.11 4.47 -18.06
C TRP A 381 -19.70 4.28 -17.51
N HIS A 382 -19.60 3.49 -16.46
CA HIS A 382 -18.35 2.99 -15.94
C HIS A 382 -18.07 1.60 -16.54
N ARG A 383 -16.89 1.39 -17.11
CA ARG A 383 -16.47 0.10 -17.68
C ARG A 383 -15.76 -0.75 -16.63
N ILE A 384 -16.14 -2.01 -16.49
CA ILE A 384 -15.37 -2.98 -15.71
C ILE A 384 -14.16 -3.39 -16.56
N GLU A 385 -12.95 -3.12 -16.10
CA GLU A 385 -11.69 -3.34 -16.83
C GLU A 385 -11.27 -4.82 -16.84
N LYS A 386 -12.19 -5.70 -17.28
CA LYS A 386 -11.98 -7.13 -17.49
C LYS A 386 -12.46 -7.50 -18.89
N ASP A 387 -11.53 -7.92 -19.75
CA ASP A 387 -11.88 -8.46 -21.06
C ASP A 387 -12.58 -9.81 -20.87
N LEU A 388 -13.83 -9.90 -21.31
CA LEU A 388 -14.65 -11.11 -21.14
C LEU A 388 -14.08 -12.33 -21.89
N TYR A 389 -13.14 -12.12 -22.82
CA TYR A 389 -12.42 -13.19 -23.51
C TYR A 389 -11.07 -13.54 -22.88
N LEU A 390 -10.66 -12.87 -21.79
CA LEU A 390 -9.35 -13.03 -21.14
C LEU A 390 -8.18 -12.95 -22.14
N GLY A 391 -8.27 -12.06 -23.14
CA GLY A 391 -7.24 -11.92 -24.17
C GLY A 391 -7.24 -13.00 -25.27
N ASN A 392 -8.08 -14.04 -25.17
CA ASN A 392 -8.14 -15.13 -26.15
C ASN A 392 -9.01 -14.81 -27.39
N GLY A 393 -9.69 -13.68 -27.38
CA GLY A 393 -10.45 -13.21 -28.54
C GLY A 393 -9.50 -12.72 -29.62
N TRP A 394 -9.22 -13.56 -30.64
CA TRP A 394 -8.25 -13.28 -31.72
C TRP A 394 -8.38 -11.87 -32.31
N ILE A 395 -9.63 -11.40 -32.47
CA ILE A 395 -9.94 -10.09 -33.06
C ILE A 395 -11.07 -9.35 -32.34
N SER A 396 -11.59 -9.91 -31.25
CA SER A 396 -12.80 -9.42 -30.57
C SER A 396 -12.52 -9.22 -29.09
N LYS A 397 -12.96 -8.09 -28.54
CA LYS A 397 -12.95 -7.79 -27.11
C LYS A 397 -14.36 -7.50 -26.65
N ALA A 398 -14.67 -7.82 -25.39
CA ALA A 398 -15.95 -7.48 -24.80
C ALA A 398 -15.80 -7.04 -23.36
N TYR A 399 -16.61 -6.05 -22.94
CA TYR A 399 -16.53 -5.47 -21.59
C TYR A 399 -17.91 -5.16 -21.04
N VAL A 400 -18.10 -5.42 -19.75
CA VAL A 400 -19.30 -5.01 -19.01
C VAL A 400 -19.20 -3.52 -18.67
N HIS A 401 -20.32 -2.83 -18.84
CA HIS A 401 -20.50 -1.43 -18.49
C HIS A 401 -21.67 -1.31 -17.51
N VAL A 402 -21.51 -0.44 -16.51
CA VAL A 402 -22.49 -0.19 -15.47
C VAL A 402 -22.81 1.29 -15.39
N GLN A 403 -24.08 1.61 -15.16
CA GLN A 403 -24.49 2.95 -14.75
C GLN A 403 -24.84 2.91 -13.27
N GLY A 404 -24.38 3.92 -12.52
CA GLY A 404 -24.72 4.10 -11.11
C GLY A 404 -25.13 5.54 -10.84
N LYS A 405 -26.05 5.72 -9.90
CA LYS A 405 -26.44 7.03 -9.37
C LYS A 405 -26.45 6.96 -7.85
N LYS A 406 -26.19 8.08 -7.17
CA LYS A 406 -26.42 8.14 -5.72
C LYS A 406 -27.91 8.06 -5.47
N GLU A 407 -28.30 7.46 -4.36
CA GLU A 407 -29.72 7.34 -4.00
C GLU A 407 -30.40 8.72 -3.89
N GLU A 408 -29.68 9.74 -3.41
CA GLU A 408 -30.14 11.13 -3.31
C GLU A 408 -30.31 11.84 -4.66
N ASP A 409 -29.67 11.35 -5.72
CA ASP A 409 -29.70 11.91 -7.07
C ASP A 409 -30.72 11.21 -7.99
N LEU A 410 -31.49 10.24 -7.46
CA LEU A 410 -32.50 9.51 -8.22
C LEU A 410 -33.72 10.41 -8.52
N LEU A 411 -34.02 10.57 -9.80
CA LEU A 411 -35.24 11.21 -10.27
C LEU A 411 -36.44 10.23 -10.18
N PRO A 412 -37.69 10.70 -10.06
CA PRO A 412 -38.87 9.84 -9.96
C PRO A 412 -39.04 8.82 -11.11
N GLU A 413 -38.49 9.11 -12.28
CA GLU A 413 -38.48 8.26 -13.47
C GLU A 413 -37.29 7.29 -13.53
N ASP A 414 -36.27 7.49 -12.71
CA ASP A 414 -35.09 6.63 -12.69
C ASP A 414 -35.47 5.24 -12.19
N LYS A 415 -35.06 4.21 -12.93
CA LYS A 415 -35.25 2.83 -12.51
C LYS A 415 -33.95 2.27 -11.92
N VAL A 416 -34.07 1.72 -10.72
CA VAL A 416 -32.98 1.02 -10.01
C VAL A 416 -33.02 -0.47 -10.38
N VAL A 417 -31.85 -1.07 -10.58
CA VAL A 417 -31.67 -2.51 -10.74
C VAL A 417 -31.75 -3.16 -9.36
N PHE A 418 -32.73 -4.03 -9.15
CA PHE A 418 -32.86 -4.80 -7.90
C PHE A 418 -32.66 -6.30 -8.12
N ASP A 419 -32.66 -6.75 -9.39
CA ASP A 419 -32.27 -8.11 -9.71
C ASP A 419 -31.59 -8.22 -11.08
N VAL A 420 -30.68 -9.19 -11.18
CA VAL A 420 -29.89 -9.48 -12.38
C VAL A 420 -29.74 -10.98 -12.51
N THR A 421 -29.94 -11.51 -13.71
CA THR A 421 -29.63 -12.90 -14.02
C THR A 421 -29.05 -13.02 -15.42
N VAL A 422 -28.37 -14.14 -15.69
CA VAL A 422 -27.78 -14.45 -16.99
C VAL A 422 -28.36 -15.76 -17.49
N GLY A 423 -28.86 -15.78 -18.72
CA GLY A 423 -29.42 -16.98 -19.33
C GLY A 423 -30.01 -16.75 -20.72
N ARG A 424 -30.24 -17.86 -21.44
CA ARG A 424 -30.81 -17.84 -22.80
C ARG A 424 -32.30 -17.50 -22.85
N LEU A 425 -33.03 -17.83 -21.79
CA LEU A 425 -34.49 -17.73 -21.73
C LEU A 425 -34.90 -16.56 -20.83
N ASP A 426 -36.04 -15.95 -21.16
CA ASP A 426 -36.67 -14.94 -20.33
C ASP A 426 -37.01 -15.53 -18.94
N PRO A 427 -36.51 -14.93 -17.84
CA PRO A 427 -36.79 -15.41 -16.48
C PRO A 427 -38.28 -15.38 -16.10
N THR A 428 -39.10 -14.53 -16.74
CA THR A 428 -40.56 -14.44 -16.48
C THR A 428 -41.29 -15.77 -16.68
N ILE A 429 -40.74 -16.71 -17.45
CA ILE A 429 -41.34 -18.03 -17.69
C ILE A 429 -41.31 -18.90 -16.40
N ARG A 430 -40.41 -18.60 -15.45
CA ARG A 430 -40.23 -19.37 -14.20
C ARG A 430 -40.86 -18.71 -12.97
N GLU A 431 -41.19 -17.41 -13.03
CA GLU A 431 -41.76 -16.66 -11.90
C GLU A 431 -43.20 -16.22 -12.19
N ILE A 432 -44.17 -16.68 -11.38
CA ILE A 432 -45.51 -16.08 -11.32
C ILE A 432 -45.39 -14.78 -10.51
N ASP A 433 -44.91 -13.71 -11.15
CA ASP A 433 -44.60 -12.47 -10.43
C ASP A 433 -45.87 -11.68 -10.06
N LYS A 434 -46.02 -11.36 -8.76
CA LYS A 434 -47.19 -10.65 -8.19
C LYS A 434 -47.16 -9.13 -8.44
N ASN A 435 -46.10 -8.60 -9.05
CA ASN A 435 -45.76 -7.17 -9.01
C ASN A 435 -45.71 -6.43 -10.36
N ASP A 436 -46.07 -7.06 -11.48
CA ASP A 436 -46.17 -6.43 -12.83
C ASP A 436 -44.84 -5.85 -13.40
N ILE A 437 -43.68 -6.21 -12.83
CA ILE A 437 -42.36 -5.73 -13.29
C ILE A 437 -41.77 -6.72 -14.30
N LYS A 438 -41.49 -6.25 -15.52
CA LYS A 438 -40.93 -7.06 -16.60
C LYS A 438 -39.40 -7.09 -16.56
N TRP A 439 -38.82 -8.21 -16.94
CA TRP A 439 -37.39 -8.36 -17.18
C TRP A 439 -36.99 -7.69 -18.51
N GLU A 440 -35.89 -6.93 -18.50
CA GLU A 440 -35.34 -6.27 -19.68
C GLU A 440 -34.09 -7.02 -20.16
N SER A 441 -34.05 -7.43 -21.44
CA SER A 441 -32.90 -8.12 -22.02
C SER A 441 -31.73 -7.15 -22.32
N ARG A 442 -30.51 -7.66 -22.21
CA ARG A 442 -29.24 -7.00 -22.54
C ARG A 442 -28.35 -7.99 -23.31
N PRO A 443 -27.31 -7.51 -24.04
CA PRO A 443 -26.39 -8.38 -24.75
C PRO A 443 -25.75 -9.46 -23.86
N MET A 444 -25.29 -10.56 -24.47
CA MET A 444 -24.64 -11.69 -23.79
C MET A 444 -25.52 -12.42 -22.75
N GLY A 445 -26.84 -12.34 -22.92
CA GLY A 445 -27.81 -13.09 -22.10
C GLY A 445 -28.09 -12.48 -20.74
N ILE A 446 -27.71 -11.22 -20.51
CA ILE A 446 -28.02 -10.51 -19.27
C ILE A 446 -29.51 -10.10 -19.27
N TRP A 447 -30.17 -10.30 -18.15
CA TRP A 447 -31.53 -9.85 -17.88
C TRP A 447 -31.56 -8.97 -16.64
N LEU A 448 -32.19 -7.81 -16.73
CA LEU A 448 -32.30 -6.85 -15.64
C LEU A 448 -33.75 -6.71 -15.17
N LYS A 449 -33.97 -6.76 -13.86
CA LYS A 449 -35.23 -6.40 -13.23
C LYS A 449 -35.09 -5.02 -12.62
N ARG A 450 -35.84 -4.06 -13.16
CA ARG A 450 -35.70 -2.63 -12.85
C ARG A 450 -37.02 -2.03 -12.39
N SER A 451 -36.98 -1.17 -11.39
CA SER A 451 -38.19 -0.54 -10.83
C SER A 451 -37.94 0.93 -10.48
N ALA A 452 -38.93 1.77 -10.75
CA ALA A 452 -38.99 3.18 -10.32
C ALA A 452 -39.83 3.36 -9.03
N LYS A 453 -40.26 2.26 -8.39
CA LYS A 453 -41.01 2.35 -7.12
C LYS A 453 -40.12 2.99 -6.06
N ARG A 454 -40.71 3.84 -5.21
CA ARG A 454 -40.02 4.60 -4.15
C ARG A 454 -39.29 3.74 -3.10
N HIS A 455 -39.62 2.45 -3.03
CA HIS A 455 -39.01 1.42 -2.18
C HIS A 455 -38.11 0.44 -2.98
N ALA A 456 -37.91 0.65 -4.28
CA ALA A 456 -37.02 -0.18 -5.10
C ALA A 456 -35.54 0.03 -4.74
N SER A 457 -35.23 1.15 -4.08
CA SER A 457 -33.93 1.42 -3.47
C SER A 457 -33.82 0.88 -2.03
N ASP A 458 -34.84 0.18 -1.50
CA ASP A 458 -34.78 -0.39 -0.15
C ASP A 458 -33.47 -1.18 0.01
N SER A 459 -32.69 -0.77 1.01
CA SER A 459 -31.22 -0.88 1.06
C SER A 459 -30.64 -2.30 1.13
N TYR A 460 -31.46 -3.34 1.05
CA TYR A 460 -31.04 -4.75 1.08
C TYR A 460 -31.26 -5.48 -0.26
N GLN A 461 -32.13 -4.99 -1.15
CA GLN A 461 -32.44 -5.67 -2.42
C GLN A 461 -31.84 -4.97 -3.63
N ALA A 462 -31.59 -3.66 -3.56
CA ALA A 462 -30.98 -2.92 -4.65
C ALA A 462 -29.57 -3.45 -4.97
N VAL A 463 -29.25 -3.56 -6.26
CA VAL A 463 -27.89 -3.88 -6.72
C VAL A 463 -27.03 -2.62 -6.59
N THR A 464 -25.94 -2.71 -5.85
CA THR A 464 -25.05 -1.56 -5.57
C THR A 464 -23.66 -1.71 -6.19
N ALA A 465 -23.30 -2.91 -6.63
CA ALA A 465 -22.07 -3.15 -7.36
C ALA A 465 -22.18 -4.38 -8.27
N VAL A 466 -21.35 -4.40 -9.31
CA VAL A 466 -21.26 -5.47 -10.31
C VAL A 466 -19.79 -5.69 -10.62
N ASP A 467 -19.38 -6.95 -10.74
CA ASP A 467 -18.03 -7.36 -11.09
C ASP A 467 -18.10 -8.65 -11.94
N ILE A 468 -16.97 -9.07 -12.50
CA ILE A 468 -16.85 -10.27 -13.34
C ILE A 468 -15.83 -11.21 -12.74
N LEU A 469 -16.19 -12.48 -12.62
CA LEU A 469 -15.29 -13.57 -12.26
C LEU A 469 -15.25 -14.58 -13.39
N PHE A 470 -14.25 -15.46 -13.39
CA PHE A 470 -14.00 -16.38 -14.49
C PHE A 470 -13.82 -17.80 -13.99
N GLY A 471 -14.20 -18.76 -14.83
CA GLY A 471 -14.11 -20.19 -14.53
C GLY A 471 -15.46 -20.81 -14.17
N ALA A 472 -15.61 -22.11 -14.45
CA ALA A 472 -16.80 -22.87 -14.08
C ALA A 472 -16.96 -23.02 -12.55
N ASP A 473 -15.83 -23.01 -11.86
CA ASP A 473 -15.62 -23.13 -10.41
C ASP A 473 -15.44 -21.76 -9.71
N ALA A 474 -15.77 -20.67 -10.39
CA ALA A 474 -15.74 -19.33 -9.80
C ALA A 474 -16.65 -19.25 -8.56
N VAL A 475 -16.17 -18.52 -7.55
CA VAL A 475 -16.87 -18.24 -6.29
C VAL A 475 -16.61 -16.79 -5.87
N ASP A 476 -17.55 -16.16 -5.17
CA ASP A 476 -17.39 -14.81 -4.64
C ASP A 476 -17.60 -14.79 -3.13
N PRO A 477 -16.53 -14.74 -2.32
CA PRO A 477 -16.63 -14.82 -0.88
C PRO A 477 -16.81 -13.45 -0.20
N ARG A 478 -16.90 -12.37 -0.99
CA ARG A 478 -17.10 -11.02 -0.45
C ARG A 478 -18.52 -10.89 0.15
N VAL A 479 -18.64 -10.06 1.18
CA VAL A 479 -19.92 -9.87 1.91
C VAL A 479 -21.00 -9.34 0.98
N ARG A 480 -22.15 -10.05 0.92
CA ARG A 480 -23.33 -9.73 0.09
C ARG A 480 -23.08 -9.76 -1.43
N TRP A 481 -21.97 -10.33 -1.87
CA TRP A 481 -21.75 -10.63 -3.26
C TRP A 481 -22.30 -12.01 -3.62
N GLN A 482 -22.75 -12.16 -4.86
CA GLN A 482 -23.17 -13.45 -5.38
C GLN A 482 -23.07 -13.51 -6.91
N LEU A 483 -22.68 -14.68 -7.41
CA LEU A 483 -22.79 -15.02 -8.82
C LEU A 483 -24.27 -15.12 -9.23
N VAL A 484 -24.58 -14.71 -10.46
CA VAL A 484 -25.96 -14.71 -10.98
C VAL A 484 -26.09 -15.47 -12.30
N GLY A 485 -27.08 -16.36 -12.35
CA GLY A 485 -27.43 -17.11 -13.56
C GLY A 485 -26.32 -18.05 -14.05
N THR A 486 -26.28 -18.27 -15.38
CA THR A 486 -25.22 -19.01 -16.06
C THR A 486 -24.03 -18.11 -16.40
N ALA A 487 -22.97 -18.67 -17.00
CA ALA A 487 -21.95 -17.85 -17.66
C ALA A 487 -22.57 -16.94 -18.74
N LEU A 488 -21.93 -15.80 -18.99
CA LEU A 488 -22.27 -14.88 -20.08
C LEU A 488 -22.23 -15.64 -21.41
N LEU A 489 -23.22 -15.40 -22.26
CA LEU A 489 -23.41 -16.12 -23.52
C LEU A 489 -22.45 -15.64 -24.61
N LEU A 490 -21.16 -15.84 -24.38
CA LEU A 490 -20.08 -15.52 -25.30
C LEU A 490 -19.91 -16.64 -26.35
N ASN A 491 -19.48 -16.27 -27.55
CA ASN A 491 -19.12 -17.22 -28.60
C ASN A 491 -17.70 -17.79 -28.37
N THR A 492 -17.42 -18.33 -27.18
CA THR A 492 -16.12 -18.94 -26.83
C THR A 492 -16.25 -20.43 -26.58
N GLY A 493 -15.23 -21.19 -26.99
CA GLY A 493 -15.16 -22.64 -26.82
C GLY A 493 -14.24 -23.02 -25.66
N GLY A 494 -14.76 -23.13 -24.43
CA GLY A 494 -14.04 -23.72 -23.30
C GLY A 494 -14.67 -23.42 -21.93
N GLU A 495 -14.54 -24.37 -20.99
CA GLU A 495 -15.02 -24.22 -19.60
C GLU A 495 -14.14 -23.29 -18.75
N GLU A 496 -12.84 -23.20 -19.07
CA GLU A 496 -11.85 -22.38 -18.35
C GLU A 496 -12.03 -20.86 -18.57
N GLN A 497 -12.79 -20.45 -19.60
CA GLN A 497 -12.98 -19.04 -19.99
C GLN A 497 -14.41 -18.53 -19.75
N GLN A 498 -15.17 -19.21 -18.89
CA GLN A 498 -16.54 -18.81 -18.58
C GLN A 498 -16.56 -17.51 -17.78
N ALA A 499 -16.80 -16.37 -18.43
CA ALA A 499 -17.05 -15.11 -17.75
C ALA A 499 -18.41 -15.15 -17.03
N ARG A 500 -18.42 -14.88 -15.74
CA ARG A 500 -19.59 -14.93 -14.88
C ARG A 500 -19.81 -13.59 -14.20
N LEU A 501 -21.07 -13.16 -14.17
CA LEU A 501 -21.47 -11.93 -13.52
C LEU A 501 -21.64 -12.18 -12.02
N THR A 502 -21.03 -11.33 -11.19
CA THR A 502 -21.28 -11.27 -9.75
C THR A 502 -21.78 -9.89 -9.37
N ILE A 503 -22.70 -9.83 -8.41
CA ILE A 503 -23.33 -8.58 -7.98
C ILE A 503 -23.35 -8.47 -6.46
N ARG A 504 -23.25 -7.24 -5.95
CA ARG A 504 -23.50 -6.91 -4.55
C ARG A 504 -24.91 -6.38 -4.39
N ARG A 505 -25.65 -6.91 -3.41
CA ARG A 505 -26.92 -6.31 -2.98
C ARG A 505 -26.76 -5.53 -1.69
N GLY A 506 -27.44 -4.40 -1.66
CA GLY A 506 -27.50 -3.51 -0.51
C GLY A 506 -26.20 -2.76 -0.20
N SER A 507 -26.20 -2.06 0.93
CA SER A 507 -25.06 -1.24 1.34
C SER A 507 -23.82 -2.10 1.61
N GLU A 508 -22.65 -1.51 1.35
CA GLU A 508 -21.37 -2.06 1.78
C GLU A 508 -21.35 -2.18 3.31
N LEU A 509 -20.91 -3.34 3.80
CA LEU A 509 -20.73 -3.58 5.24
C LEU A 509 -19.25 -3.51 5.55
N GLU A 510 -18.90 -2.75 6.58
CA GLU A 510 -17.54 -2.75 7.11
C GLU A 510 -17.25 -4.12 7.72
N VAL A 511 -16.13 -4.72 7.31
CA VAL A 511 -15.74 -6.05 7.76
C VAL A 511 -14.81 -5.93 8.96
N SER A 512 -15.28 -6.30 10.15
CA SER A 512 -14.45 -6.33 11.35
C SER A 512 -13.42 -7.47 11.25
N LYS A 513 -12.13 -7.14 11.33
CA LYS A 513 -11.06 -8.16 11.40
C LYS A 513 -11.10 -8.88 12.76
N PRO A 514 -11.06 -10.22 12.81
CA PRO A 514 -11.04 -10.96 14.06
C PRO A 514 -9.71 -10.72 14.79
N ILE A 515 -9.71 -10.86 16.12
CA ILE A 515 -8.49 -10.83 16.92
C ILE A 515 -8.17 -12.28 17.31
N PRO A 516 -7.09 -12.88 16.81
CA PRO A 516 -6.71 -14.23 17.19
C PRO A 516 -6.45 -14.33 18.70
N GLN A 517 -6.92 -15.41 19.31
CA GLN A 517 -6.78 -15.64 20.74
C GLN A 517 -6.45 -17.10 21.03
N ILE A 518 -5.62 -17.33 22.04
CA ILE A 518 -5.40 -18.66 22.61
C ILE A 518 -6.72 -19.19 23.17
N ASN A 519 -7.03 -20.46 22.93
CA ASN A 519 -8.26 -21.06 23.43
C ASN A 519 -8.23 -21.29 24.95
N GLU A 520 -9.37 -21.70 25.52
CA GLU A 520 -9.53 -21.94 26.96
C GLU A 520 -8.63 -23.05 27.53
N HIS A 521 -8.09 -23.92 26.68
CA HIS A 521 -7.15 -24.98 27.06
C HIS A 521 -5.68 -24.56 26.95
N GLY A 522 -5.40 -23.30 26.62
CA GLY A 522 -4.03 -22.81 26.41
C GLY A 522 -3.40 -23.27 25.09
N LYS A 523 -4.23 -23.70 24.12
CA LYS A 523 -3.76 -24.18 22.82
C LYS A 523 -4.08 -23.22 21.69
N PHE A 524 -3.24 -23.25 20.65
CA PHE A 524 -3.45 -22.51 19.42
C PHE A 524 -2.89 -23.30 18.24
N LYS A 525 -3.69 -23.50 17.19
CA LYS A 525 -3.36 -24.34 16.04
C LYS A 525 -3.24 -23.50 14.77
N ILE A 526 -2.07 -23.57 14.14
CA ILE A 526 -1.76 -22.94 12.85
C ILE A 526 -1.75 -24.02 11.78
N MET A 527 -2.49 -23.81 10.69
CA MET A 527 -2.37 -24.59 9.45
C MET A 527 -1.57 -23.78 8.43
N GLN A 528 -0.40 -24.27 8.03
CA GLN A 528 0.43 -23.63 7.00
C GLN A 528 0.15 -24.29 5.65
N VAL A 529 -0.45 -23.52 4.74
CA VAL A 529 -0.83 -23.96 3.40
C VAL A 529 0.05 -23.23 2.39
N SER A 530 0.70 -23.97 1.50
CA SER A 530 1.64 -23.42 0.53
C SER A 530 1.46 -24.10 -0.82
N ASP A 531 1.79 -23.37 -1.88
CA ASP A 531 1.92 -23.93 -3.22
C ASP A 531 0.60 -24.60 -3.68
N LEU A 532 -0.53 -23.90 -3.53
CA LEU A 532 -1.82 -24.37 -4.05
C LEU A 532 -1.88 -24.31 -5.57
N HIS A 533 -1.18 -23.34 -6.19
CA HIS A 533 -1.10 -23.18 -7.64
C HIS A 533 -2.48 -23.14 -8.32
N LEU A 534 -3.42 -22.38 -7.74
CA LEU A 534 -4.78 -22.28 -8.26
C LEU A 534 -4.80 -21.50 -9.59
N SER A 535 -5.65 -21.96 -10.49
CA SER A 535 -5.88 -21.39 -11.82
C SER A 535 -7.11 -20.48 -11.83
N THR A 536 -7.36 -19.77 -12.94
CA THR A 536 -8.64 -19.07 -13.12
C THR A 536 -9.81 -20.07 -13.27
N GLY A 537 -9.64 -21.13 -14.07
CA GLY A 537 -10.59 -22.25 -14.17
C GLY A 537 -10.18 -23.44 -13.30
N THR A 538 -10.68 -24.64 -13.60
CA THR A 538 -10.46 -25.84 -12.77
C THR A 538 -9.02 -26.37 -12.75
N GLY A 539 -8.17 -25.89 -13.66
CA GLY A 539 -6.75 -26.20 -13.71
C GLY A 539 -6.45 -27.66 -14.09
N LYS A 540 -5.21 -27.94 -14.51
CA LYS A 540 -4.76 -29.29 -14.88
C LYS A 540 -3.85 -29.86 -13.82
N CYS A 541 -4.13 -31.09 -13.39
CA CYS A 541 -3.25 -31.76 -12.45
C CYS A 541 -1.86 -31.99 -13.03
N ARG A 542 -0.85 -31.65 -12.24
CA ARG A 542 0.57 -31.88 -12.49
C ARG A 542 1.09 -32.89 -11.49
N ASP A 543 1.70 -33.95 -12.02
CA ASP A 543 2.32 -35.04 -11.25
C ASP A 543 1.48 -35.59 -10.07
N PRO A 544 0.16 -35.87 -10.24
CA PRO A 544 -0.63 -36.39 -9.13
C PRO A 544 -0.16 -37.80 -8.75
N GLN A 545 -0.31 -38.13 -7.47
CA GLN A 545 -0.04 -39.49 -6.96
C GLN A 545 -1.34 -40.15 -6.49
N PRO A 546 -1.60 -41.42 -6.88
CA PRO A 546 -0.82 -42.23 -7.84
C PRO A 546 -0.92 -41.68 -9.29
N PRO A 547 0.03 -41.99 -10.21
CA PRO A 547 0.06 -41.39 -11.55
C PRO A 547 -1.20 -41.66 -12.38
N ASP A 548 -1.84 -42.80 -12.18
CA ASP A 548 -3.09 -43.18 -12.86
C ASP A 548 -4.26 -42.24 -12.51
N SER A 549 -4.16 -41.47 -11.42
CA SER A 549 -5.15 -40.46 -11.04
C SER A 549 -5.10 -39.19 -11.88
N THR A 550 -4.24 -39.11 -12.91
CA THR A 550 -4.14 -37.94 -13.82
C THR A 550 -5.32 -37.85 -14.78
N GLN A 551 -5.92 -38.96 -15.17
CA GLN A 551 -6.97 -38.97 -16.20
C GLN A 551 -8.25 -38.30 -15.68
N GLY A 552 -8.67 -37.20 -16.31
CA GLY A 552 -9.86 -36.44 -15.90
C GLY A 552 -9.68 -35.65 -14.59
N CYS A 553 -8.44 -35.43 -14.16
CA CYS A 553 -8.12 -34.73 -12.92
C CYS A 553 -8.18 -33.21 -13.10
N GLU A 554 -9.07 -32.59 -12.34
CA GLU A 554 -9.14 -31.14 -12.17
C GLU A 554 -8.31 -30.73 -10.94
N ALA A 555 -7.33 -29.85 -11.14
CA ALA A 555 -6.37 -29.50 -10.10
C ALA A 555 -7.00 -28.74 -8.94
N ASP A 556 -7.67 -27.63 -9.24
CA ASP A 556 -8.20 -26.70 -8.24
C ASP A 556 -9.26 -27.40 -7.36
N PRO A 557 -10.29 -28.10 -7.90
CA PRO A 557 -11.25 -28.81 -7.08
C PRO A 557 -10.63 -29.86 -6.16
N ARG A 558 -9.68 -30.67 -6.65
CA ARG A 558 -9.02 -31.70 -5.84
C ARG A 558 -8.15 -31.09 -4.73
N THR A 559 -7.48 -29.98 -5.03
CA THR A 559 -6.70 -29.23 -4.06
C THR A 559 -7.58 -28.62 -2.97
N LEU A 560 -8.69 -27.98 -3.35
CA LEU A 560 -9.63 -27.37 -2.41
C LEU A 560 -10.34 -28.44 -1.57
N GLU A 561 -10.77 -29.57 -2.16
CA GLU A 561 -11.35 -30.69 -1.42
C GLU A 561 -10.40 -31.20 -0.33
N PHE A 562 -9.11 -31.36 -0.67
CA PHE A 562 -8.11 -31.76 0.31
C PHE A 562 -7.95 -30.72 1.43
N MET A 563 -7.85 -29.44 1.08
CA MET A 563 -7.76 -28.35 2.05
C MET A 563 -8.99 -28.30 2.97
N GLU A 564 -10.20 -28.33 2.40
CA GLU A 564 -11.47 -28.25 3.12
C GLU A 564 -11.67 -29.41 4.09
N LYS A 565 -11.35 -30.64 3.66
CA LYS A 565 -11.36 -31.80 4.55
C LYS A 565 -10.48 -31.59 5.78
N LEU A 566 -9.34 -30.93 5.61
CA LEU A 566 -8.43 -30.61 6.71
C LEU A 566 -8.93 -29.45 7.57
N LEU A 567 -9.56 -28.42 6.98
CA LEU A 567 -10.22 -27.35 7.75
C LEU A 567 -11.30 -27.94 8.67
N ASP A 568 -12.10 -28.89 8.17
CA ASP A 568 -13.19 -29.50 8.92
C ASP A 568 -12.72 -30.48 10.00
N SER A 569 -11.69 -31.28 9.70
CA SER A 569 -11.19 -32.31 10.61
C SER A 569 -10.20 -31.77 11.65
N GLU A 570 -9.32 -30.83 11.29
CA GLU A 570 -8.30 -30.29 12.19
C GLU A 570 -8.74 -29.01 12.91
N LYS A 571 -9.68 -28.23 12.34
CA LYS A 571 -10.20 -26.98 12.93
C LYS A 571 -9.10 -26.03 13.40
N PRO A 572 -8.25 -25.52 12.49
CA PRO A 572 -7.19 -24.60 12.86
C PRO A 572 -7.76 -23.26 13.37
N ASP A 573 -7.05 -22.63 14.30
CA ASP A 573 -7.40 -21.30 14.82
C ASP A 573 -6.98 -20.18 13.85
N ILE A 574 -5.97 -20.45 13.00
CA ILE A 574 -5.55 -19.58 11.90
C ILE A 574 -4.95 -20.41 10.75
N VAL A 575 -5.16 -19.93 9.53
CA VAL A 575 -4.50 -20.45 8.32
C VAL A 575 -3.46 -19.45 7.82
N VAL A 576 -2.21 -19.90 7.64
CA VAL A 576 -1.16 -19.11 6.99
C VAL A 576 -0.98 -19.62 5.57
N LEU A 577 -1.35 -18.80 4.60
CA LEU A 577 -1.16 -19.03 3.16
C LEU A 577 0.24 -18.52 2.79
N SER A 578 1.22 -19.41 2.78
CA SER A 578 2.65 -19.05 2.77
C SER A 578 3.29 -18.83 1.40
N GLY A 579 2.49 -18.48 0.37
CA GLY A 579 2.94 -18.17 -0.99
C GLY A 579 2.61 -19.24 -2.04
N ASP A 580 2.71 -18.86 -3.31
CA ASP A 580 2.32 -19.61 -4.52
C ASP A 580 0.91 -20.21 -4.39
N GLN A 581 -0.02 -19.40 -3.90
CA GLN A 581 -1.43 -19.78 -3.83
C GLN A 581 -2.05 -19.76 -5.23
N ILE A 582 -1.55 -18.89 -6.10
CA ILE A 582 -1.97 -18.70 -7.48
C ILE A 582 -0.86 -19.17 -8.41
N ASN A 583 -1.22 -19.87 -9.48
CA ASN A 583 -0.30 -20.15 -10.58
C ASN A 583 -0.51 -19.11 -11.69
N GLY A 584 0.34 -18.07 -11.72
CA GLY A 584 0.16 -16.92 -12.60
C GLY A 584 0.05 -17.25 -14.09
N GLU A 585 0.74 -18.30 -14.58
CA GLU A 585 0.63 -18.77 -15.96
C GLU A 585 -0.79 -19.21 -16.32
N THR A 586 -1.49 -19.86 -15.39
CA THR A 586 -2.83 -20.42 -15.58
C THR A 586 -3.95 -19.59 -14.96
N ALA A 587 -3.60 -18.42 -14.39
CA ALA A 587 -4.52 -17.51 -13.74
C ALA A 587 -4.57 -16.13 -14.44
N PRO A 588 -5.08 -16.06 -15.70
CA PRO A 588 -5.27 -14.79 -16.40
C PRO A 588 -6.24 -13.83 -15.68
N ASP A 589 -7.04 -14.32 -14.72
CA ASP A 589 -7.73 -13.52 -13.72
C ASP A 589 -7.36 -14.03 -12.31
N ALA A 590 -6.39 -13.35 -11.68
CA ALA A 590 -5.88 -13.71 -10.35
C ALA A 590 -6.95 -13.53 -9.26
N GLN A 591 -7.89 -12.58 -9.42
CA GLN A 591 -8.99 -12.37 -8.48
C GLN A 591 -9.87 -13.62 -8.33
N SER A 592 -10.21 -14.27 -9.45
CA SER A 592 -10.99 -15.52 -9.43
C SER A 592 -10.26 -16.62 -8.66
N ALA A 593 -8.94 -16.76 -8.84
CA ALA A 593 -8.13 -17.73 -8.10
C ALA A 593 -8.03 -17.40 -6.59
N ILE A 594 -7.86 -16.11 -6.23
CA ILE A 594 -7.83 -15.64 -4.83
C ILE A 594 -9.12 -16.01 -4.10
N PHE A 595 -10.25 -15.81 -4.76
CA PHE A 595 -11.55 -16.07 -4.17
C PHE A 595 -11.79 -17.55 -3.90
N LYS A 596 -11.20 -18.45 -4.69
CA LYS A 596 -11.30 -19.90 -4.49
C LYS A 596 -10.69 -20.36 -3.17
N TYR A 597 -9.47 -19.92 -2.82
CA TYR A 597 -8.88 -20.31 -1.53
C TYR A 597 -9.51 -19.56 -0.35
N ALA A 598 -9.97 -18.32 -0.57
CA ALA A 598 -10.54 -17.50 0.50
C ALA A 598 -11.95 -17.96 0.90
N ALA A 599 -12.74 -18.44 -0.06
CA ALA A 599 -14.12 -18.88 0.17
C ALA A 599 -14.29 -19.91 1.30
N PRO A 600 -13.60 -21.06 1.30
CA PRO A 600 -13.75 -22.05 2.36
C PRO A 600 -13.31 -21.55 3.73
N LEU A 601 -12.36 -20.61 3.80
CA LEU A 601 -11.90 -19.97 5.04
C LEU A 601 -12.96 -19.01 5.59
N ILE A 602 -13.52 -18.17 4.72
CA ILE A 602 -14.55 -17.19 5.06
C ILE A 602 -15.85 -17.86 5.49
N GLU A 603 -16.28 -18.91 4.77
CA GLU A 603 -17.47 -19.69 5.11
C GLU A 603 -17.36 -20.30 6.51
N ARG A 604 -16.17 -20.83 6.84
CA ARG A 604 -15.86 -21.44 8.14
C ARG A 604 -15.49 -20.42 9.22
N LYS A 605 -15.41 -19.14 8.88
CA LYS A 605 -15.02 -18.04 9.78
C LYS A 605 -13.62 -18.22 10.38
N ILE A 606 -12.73 -18.84 9.63
CA ILE A 606 -11.35 -19.11 10.04
C ILE A 606 -10.49 -17.91 9.63
N PRO A 607 -9.83 -17.22 10.59
CA PRO A 607 -8.88 -16.16 10.27
C PRO A 607 -7.74 -16.69 9.40
N PHE A 608 -7.29 -15.88 8.44
CA PHE A 608 -6.16 -16.26 7.59
C PHE A 608 -5.22 -15.10 7.29
N ALA A 609 -3.97 -15.43 7.00
CA ALA A 609 -2.93 -14.47 6.67
C ALA A 609 -2.15 -14.96 5.45
N THR A 610 -1.83 -14.05 4.54
CA THR A 610 -1.22 -14.38 3.24
C THR A 610 0.11 -13.65 3.05
N ILE A 611 1.09 -14.36 2.53
CA ILE A 611 2.31 -13.81 1.91
C ILE A 611 2.40 -14.31 0.48
N PHE A 612 3.26 -13.69 -0.31
CA PHE A 612 3.42 -14.01 -1.73
C PHE A 612 4.62 -14.90 -1.99
N GLY A 613 4.44 -15.75 -2.99
CA GLY A 613 5.51 -16.43 -3.68
C GLY A 613 5.84 -15.79 -5.02
N ASN A 614 6.73 -16.44 -5.76
CA ASN A 614 7.21 -15.94 -7.04
C ASN A 614 6.17 -16.14 -8.16
N HIS A 615 5.23 -17.08 -8.03
CA HIS A 615 4.20 -17.34 -9.03
C HIS A 615 2.96 -16.46 -8.89
N ASP A 616 2.71 -15.91 -7.70
CA ASP A 616 1.45 -15.21 -7.42
C ASP A 616 1.27 -13.97 -8.29
N ASP A 617 2.32 -13.20 -8.56
CA ASP A 617 2.29 -11.96 -9.35
C ASP A 617 2.79 -12.09 -10.80
N GLU A 618 2.86 -13.32 -11.34
CA GLU A 618 3.14 -13.57 -12.76
C GLU A 618 1.90 -13.37 -13.67
N GLY A 619 0.71 -13.32 -13.06
CA GLY A 619 -0.58 -13.22 -13.74
C GLY A 619 -1.08 -11.79 -13.99
N SER A 620 -2.39 -11.59 -13.89
CA SER A 620 -3.02 -10.33 -14.29
C SER A 620 -2.94 -9.18 -13.28
N LEU A 621 -2.77 -9.47 -11.99
CA LEU A 621 -2.72 -8.48 -10.91
C LEU A 621 -1.31 -8.37 -10.30
N SER A 622 -0.86 -7.14 -10.03
CA SER A 622 0.38 -6.93 -9.27
C SER A 622 0.21 -7.36 -7.81
N ARG A 623 1.32 -7.61 -7.13
CA ARG A 623 1.36 -8.00 -5.71
C ARG A 623 0.61 -7.02 -4.80
N GLU A 624 0.77 -5.71 -5.03
CA GLU A 624 0.05 -4.65 -4.31
C GLU A 624 -1.46 -4.73 -4.53
N ALA A 625 -1.89 -4.95 -5.78
CA ALA A 625 -3.31 -5.06 -6.11
C ALA A 625 -3.93 -6.32 -5.49
N GLN A 626 -3.21 -7.44 -5.51
CA GLN A 626 -3.63 -8.67 -4.84
C GLN A 626 -3.71 -8.48 -3.32
N MET A 627 -2.72 -7.86 -2.69
CA MET A 627 -2.73 -7.63 -1.25
C MET A 627 -3.88 -6.71 -0.82
N SER A 628 -4.13 -5.63 -1.58
CA SER A 628 -5.28 -4.74 -1.35
C SER A 628 -6.62 -5.50 -1.41
N LEU A 629 -6.77 -6.39 -2.41
CA LEU A 629 -7.94 -7.27 -2.50
C LEU A 629 -8.03 -8.21 -1.29
N ILE A 630 -6.96 -8.93 -0.97
CA ILE A 630 -6.92 -9.92 0.12
C ILE A 630 -7.17 -9.26 1.48
N GLU A 631 -6.60 -8.08 1.74
CA GLU A 631 -6.79 -7.31 2.97
C GLU A 631 -8.25 -6.87 3.16
N SER A 632 -9.00 -6.67 2.06
CA SER A 632 -10.42 -6.31 2.09
C SER A 632 -11.37 -7.48 2.39
N LEU A 633 -10.88 -8.72 2.32
CA LEU A 633 -11.70 -9.91 2.48
C LEU A 633 -12.05 -10.19 3.95
N PRO A 634 -13.24 -10.73 4.25
CA PRO A 634 -13.58 -11.19 5.58
C PRO A 634 -12.59 -12.18 6.16
N TYR A 635 -12.36 -12.11 7.47
CA TYR A 635 -11.43 -12.97 8.20
C TYR A 635 -9.95 -12.88 7.76
N SER A 636 -9.63 -12.05 6.77
CA SER A 636 -8.25 -11.76 6.40
C SER A 636 -7.58 -10.89 7.46
N LEU A 637 -6.43 -11.37 7.94
CA LEU A 637 -5.51 -10.65 8.82
C LEU A 637 -4.32 -10.09 8.04
N SER A 638 -4.29 -10.31 6.72
CA SER A 638 -3.27 -9.78 5.84
C SER A 638 -3.32 -8.26 5.82
N ILE A 639 -2.13 -7.64 5.82
CA ILE A 639 -1.98 -6.20 5.66
C ILE A 639 -0.85 -5.91 4.69
N THR A 640 -0.96 -4.82 3.95
CA THR A 640 0.07 -4.37 3.00
C THR A 640 1.45 -4.16 3.65
N GLY A 641 1.47 -3.73 4.91
CA GLY A 641 2.70 -3.36 5.63
C GLY A 641 3.17 -1.94 5.31
N PRO A 642 4.29 -1.49 5.90
CA PRO A 642 4.76 -0.12 5.72
C PRO A 642 5.29 0.13 4.29
N SER A 643 4.81 1.19 3.65
CA SER A 643 5.16 1.55 2.25
C SER A 643 6.62 1.94 2.02
N THR A 644 7.40 2.13 3.09
CA THR A 644 8.85 2.45 3.03
C THR A 644 9.75 1.23 3.07
N ILE A 645 9.18 0.04 3.23
CA ILE A 645 9.88 -1.23 3.33
C ILE A 645 9.71 -2.00 2.02
N ASP A 646 10.80 -2.58 1.50
CA ASP A 646 10.76 -3.34 0.25
C ASP A 646 9.84 -4.56 0.35
N GLY A 647 9.11 -4.85 -0.73
CA GLY A 647 8.15 -5.95 -0.80
C GLY A 647 6.77 -5.57 -0.24
N VAL A 648 5.79 -6.44 -0.47
CA VAL A 648 4.39 -6.24 -0.09
C VAL A 648 3.96 -7.37 0.84
N GLY A 649 3.34 -7.03 1.97
CA GLY A 649 2.98 -8.02 2.98
C GLY A 649 4.09 -8.27 4.00
N ASN A 650 4.80 -7.21 4.41
CA ASN A 650 5.68 -7.23 5.58
C ASN A 650 4.90 -6.80 6.83
N TYR A 651 4.49 -7.76 7.67
CA TYR A 651 3.67 -7.49 8.84
C TYR A 651 3.81 -8.55 9.94
N TYR A 652 3.08 -8.36 11.03
CA TYR A 652 2.99 -9.32 12.12
C TYR A 652 1.56 -9.41 12.64
N ILE A 653 1.24 -10.54 13.26
CA ILE A 653 -0.02 -10.82 13.94
C ILE A 653 0.29 -11.19 15.38
N GLU A 654 -0.34 -10.49 16.32
CA GLU A 654 -0.29 -10.83 17.74
C GLU A 654 -1.51 -11.66 18.12
N VAL A 655 -1.27 -12.82 18.72
CA VAL A 655 -2.30 -13.71 19.25
C VAL A 655 -2.46 -13.45 20.75
N GLN A 656 -3.63 -12.99 21.15
CA GLN A 656 -3.90 -12.63 22.54
C GLN A 656 -4.02 -13.86 23.44
N ALA A 657 -3.58 -13.74 24.68
CA ALA A 657 -3.82 -14.75 25.70
C ALA A 657 -5.33 -14.87 26.00
N HIS A 658 -5.76 -16.06 26.42
CA HIS A 658 -7.15 -16.29 26.82
C HIS A 658 -7.54 -15.34 27.97
N GLY A 659 -8.61 -14.56 27.79
CA GLY A 659 -9.12 -13.62 28.80
C GLY A 659 -8.23 -12.39 29.09
N SER A 660 -7.18 -12.13 28.31
CA SER A 660 -6.29 -10.98 28.48
C SER A 660 -5.96 -10.33 27.14
N LYS A 661 -5.62 -9.04 27.16
CA LYS A 661 -5.12 -8.32 25.97
C LYS A 661 -3.63 -8.52 25.72
N ASN A 662 -2.93 -9.23 26.61
CA ASN A 662 -1.51 -9.50 26.47
C ASN A 662 -1.26 -10.49 25.33
N SER A 663 -0.22 -10.24 24.53
CA SER A 663 0.17 -11.09 23.42
C SER A 663 0.92 -12.33 23.91
N ALA A 664 0.41 -13.52 23.58
CA ALA A 664 1.02 -14.80 23.90
C ALA A 664 1.96 -15.31 22.80
N LEU A 665 1.69 -14.91 21.55
CA LEU A 665 2.41 -15.35 20.37
C LEU A 665 2.45 -14.22 19.34
N THR A 666 3.62 -13.99 18.74
CA THR A 666 3.76 -13.15 17.54
C THR A 666 4.08 -14.00 16.32
N ILE A 667 3.31 -13.83 15.26
CA ILE A 667 3.54 -14.43 13.94
C ILE A 667 4.04 -13.33 13.00
N TYR A 668 5.27 -13.44 12.53
CA TYR A 668 5.86 -12.53 11.55
C TYR A 668 5.64 -13.06 10.14
N LEU A 669 5.23 -12.20 9.22
CA LEU A 669 4.99 -12.50 7.81
C LEU A 669 5.83 -11.54 6.98
N LEU A 670 6.70 -12.07 6.13
CA LEU A 670 7.62 -11.26 5.35
C LEU A 670 7.62 -11.66 3.88
N ASP A 671 7.66 -10.64 3.02
CA ASP A 671 7.75 -10.83 1.58
C ASP A 671 9.17 -11.24 1.18
N SER A 672 9.31 -12.45 0.65
CA SER A 672 10.57 -12.96 0.11
C SER A 672 10.82 -12.58 -1.37
N HIS A 673 9.97 -11.73 -1.95
CA HIS A 673 10.02 -11.24 -3.33
C HIS A 673 9.72 -12.34 -4.36
N SER A 674 10.38 -12.30 -5.52
CA SER A 674 10.21 -13.23 -6.63
C SER A 674 11.60 -13.58 -7.20
N TYR A 675 11.87 -13.26 -8.47
CA TYR A 675 13.15 -13.50 -9.12
C TYR A 675 14.18 -12.39 -8.84
N SER A 676 15.46 -12.78 -8.85
CA SER A 676 16.57 -11.89 -8.53
C SER A 676 16.65 -10.68 -9.47
N PRO A 677 16.77 -9.45 -8.95
CA PRO A 677 16.96 -8.27 -9.78
C PRO A 677 18.39 -8.18 -10.36
N ASP A 678 19.33 -9.01 -9.90
CA ASP A 678 20.72 -9.07 -10.37
C ASP A 678 21.08 -10.49 -10.83
N GLU A 679 20.34 -10.98 -11.83
CA GLU A 679 20.54 -12.29 -12.49
C GLU A 679 21.98 -12.55 -12.97
N ARG A 680 22.79 -11.50 -13.17
CA ARG A 680 24.19 -11.65 -13.58
C ARG A 680 25.06 -12.20 -12.45
N ASN A 681 24.84 -11.74 -11.23
CA ASN A 681 25.70 -12.09 -10.08
C ASN A 681 25.00 -13.09 -9.15
N PHE A 682 23.67 -13.04 -9.08
CA PHE A 682 22.84 -13.87 -8.23
C PHE A 682 21.67 -14.41 -9.06
N LYS A 683 21.93 -15.41 -9.89
CA LYS A 683 20.92 -16.08 -10.72
C LYS A 683 19.83 -16.74 -9.86
N GLY A 684 18.56 -16.62 -10.27
CA GLY A 684 17.46 -17.36 -9.68
C GLY A 684 16.57 -16.47 -8.82
N TYR A 685 16.54 -16.72 -7.52
CA TYR A 685 15.55 -16.12 -6.62
C TYR A 685 16.11 -14.95 -5.83
N ASP A 686 15.23 -13.99 -5.54
CA ASP A 686 15.53 -12.81 -4.77
C ASP A 686 15.49 -13.08 -3.25
N TRP A 687 15.97 -12.13 -2.45
CA TRP A 687 16.16 -12.26 -1.00
C TRP A 687 15.55 -11.10 -0.23
N LEU A 688 15.29 -11.31 1.06
CA LEU A 688 14.88 -10.24 1.97
C LEU A 688 15.93 -9.12 2.02
N LYS A 689 15.48 -7.89 1.79
CA LYS A 689 16.31 -6.70 1.70
C LYS A 689 16.72 -6.19 3.07
N LYS A 690 17.79 -5.40 3.10
CA LYS A 690 18.34 -4.86 4.35
C LYS A 690 17.32 -4.07 5.16
N ASN A 691 16.50 -3.22 4.51
CA ASN A 691 15.46 -2.45 5.19
C ASN A 691 14.35 -3.35 5.78
N GLN A 692 13.96 -4.45 5.13
CA GLN A 692 13.04 -5.44 5.70
C GLN A 692 13.61 -6.07 6.97
N ILE A 693 14.89 -6.46 6.93
CA ILE A 693 15.57 -7.05 8.09
C ILE A 693 15.72 -6.04 9.23
N ASP A 694 16.09 -4.79 8.92
CA ASP A 694 16.20 -3.72 9.90
C ASP A 694 14.84 -3.38 10.53
N TRP A 695 13.78 -3.35 9.72
CA TRP A 695 12.40 -3.18 10.17
C TRP A 695 11.98 -4.32 11.10
N PHE A 696 12.16 -5.56 10.68
CA PHE A 696 11.86 -6.74 11.50
C PHE A 696 12.55 -6.68 12.87
N ARG A 697 13.86 -6.37 12.90
CA ARG A 697 14.61 -6.22 14.15
C ARG A 697 14.06 -5.10 15.02
N ALA A 698 13.72 -3.96 14.44
CA ALA A 698 13.17 -2.82 15.17
C ALA A 698 11.80 -3.17 15.78
N THR A 699 10.92 -3.78 14.98
CA THR A 699 9.60 -4.22 15.39
C THR A 699 9.66 -5.28 16.49
N ALA A 700 10.47 -6.33 16.34
CA ALA A 700 10.61 -7.37 17.35
C ALA A 700 11.13 -6.82 18.69
N LYS A 701 12.09 -5.88 18.66
CA LYS A 701 12.59 -5.19 19.86
C LYS A 701 11.54 -4.34 20.55
N GLU A 702 10.74 -3.62 19.76
CA GLU A 702 9.65 -2.80 20.29
C GLU A 702 8.59 -3.66 20.98
N LEU A 703 8.16 -4.73 20.30
CA LEU A 703 7.14 -5.66 20.80
C LEU A 703 7.59 -6.39 22.06
N LYS A 704 8.88 -6.75 22.18
CA LYS A 704 9.42 -7.44 23.37
C LYS A 704 9.08 -6.72 24.68
N ARG A 705 9.09 -5.39 24.70
CA ARG A 705 8.69 -4.61 25.88
C ARG A 705 7.19 -4.70 26.15
N ASN A 706 6.37 -4.70 25.11
CA ASN A 706 4.92 -4.83 25.22
C ASN A 706 4.51 -6.23 25.72
N HIS A 707 5.36 -7.24 25.49
CA HIS A 707 5.15 -8.62 25.93
C HIS A 707 5.49 -8.87 27.40
N GLU A 708 6.16 -7.94 28.09
CA GLU A 708 6.54 -8.09 29.51
C GLU A 708 5.34 -8.29 30.45
N GLY A 709 4.14 -7.86 30.05
CA GLY A 709 2.90 -8.07 30.80
C GLY A 709 2.35 -9.49 30.73
N TYR A 710 2.85 -10.34 29.82
CA TYR A 710 2.40 -11.73 29.70
C TYR A 710 3.11 -12.63 30.72
N SER A 711 2.34 -13.42 31.47
CA SER A 711 2.86 -14.23 32.59
C SER A 711 3.57 -15.53 32.18
N HIS A 712 3.33 -16.01 30.95
CA HIS A 712 4.01 -17.19 30.40
C HIS A 712 5.12 -16.78 29.42
N ILE A 713 5.78 -17.76 28.81
CA ILE A 713 6.81 -17.51 27.80
C ILE A 713 6.13 -17.08 26.50
N HIS A 714 6.39 -15.86 26.05
CA HIS A 714 5.99 -15.39 24.74
C HIS A 714 6.76 -16.13 23.65
N MET A 715 6.07 -16.60 22.60
CA MET A 715 6.67 -17.35 21.48
C MET A 715 6.60 -16.55 20.18
N ASN A 716 7.61 -16.71 19.32
CA ASN A 716 7.69 -16.02 18.03
C ASN A 716 7.83 -17.04 16.88
N LEU A 717 7.05 -16.89 15.83
CA LEU A 717 7.16 -17.67 14.58
C LEU A 717 7.28 -16.72 13.39
N ALA A 718 7.94 -17.14 12.32
CA ALA A 718 8.01 -16.40 11.08
C ALA A 718 7.58 -17.27 9.88
N PHE A 719 6.99 -16.65 8.87
CA PHE A 719 6.66 -17.28 7.60
C PHE A 719 7.18 -16.42 6.44
N ILE A 720 7.81 -17.11 5.49
CA ILE A 720 8.32 -16.59 4.21
C ILE A 720 7.93 -17.59 3.12
N HIS A 721 8.02 -17.25 1.84
CA HIS A 721 7.78 -18.24 0.77
C HIS A 721 9.08 -18.90 0.32
N ILE A 722 10.01 -18.10 -0.19
CA ILE A 722 11.28 -18.57 -0.74
C ILE A 722 12.20 -18.95 0.43
N PRO A 723 12.80 -20.17 0.44
CA PRO A 723 13.61 -20.65 1.55
C PRO A 723 14.89 -19.83 1.73
N LEU A 724 15.39 -19.79 2.96
CA LEU A 724 16.68 -19.16 3.27
C LEU A 724 17.84 -19.99 2.70
N PRO A 725 18.99 -19.37 2.37
CA PRO A 725 20.15 -20.11 1.87
C PRO A 725 20.61 -21.27 2.77
N GLU A 726 20.40 -21.16 4.09
CA GLU A 726 20.73 -22.18 5.09
C GLU A 726 19.96 -23.49 4.91
N PHE A 727 18.80 -23.49 4.25
CA PHE A 727 18.06 -24.72 3.94
C PHE A 727 18.87 -25.68 3.08
N ARG A 728 19.83 -25.18 2.28
CA ARG A 728 20.75 -25.99 1.46
C ARG A 728 21.75 -26.81 2.26
N ASN A 729 21.94 -26.52 3.54
CA ASN A 729 22.98 -27.18 4.31
C ASN A 729 22.58 -28.62 4.64
N GLU A 730 23.11 -29.56 3.85
CA GLU A 730 22.90 -31.01 3.97
C GLU A 730 23.39 -31.63 5.28
N SER A 731 24.24 -30.95 6.05
CA SER A 731 24.71 -31.43 7.36
C SER A 731 23.77 -31.15 8.53
N LEU A 732 22.75 -30.30 8.35
CA LEU A 732 21.81 -29.98 9.43
C LEU A 732 20.99 -31.20 9.86
N PRO A 733 20.76 -31.42 11.17
CA PRO A 733 19.81 -32.40 11.65
C PRO A 733 18.41 -32.11 11.09
N ARG A 734 17.77 -33.12 10.48
CA ARG A 734 16.45 -32.98 9.86
C ARG A 734 15.49 -34.09 10.27
N LYS A 735 14.20 -33.76 10.29
CA LYS A 735 13.11 -34.73 10.31
C LYS A 735 12.12 -34.44 9.18
N GLY A 736 11.77 -35.47 8.44
CA GLY A 736 11.05 -35.38 7.16
C GLY A 736 11.96 -35.65 5.97
N ALA A 737 11.41 -35.55 4.76
CA ALA A 737 12.07 -35.94 3.52
C ALA A 737 12.58 -34.73 2.73
N TRP A 738 13.86 -34.78 2.36
CA TRP A 738 14.46 -33.96 1.31
C TRP A 738 14.24 -34.67 -0.03
N ARG A 739 13.44 -34.10 -0.92
CA ARG A 739 12.98 -34.75 -2.15
C ARG A 739 13.44 -34.07 -3.42
N GLU A 740 13.73 -32.78 -3.36
CA GLU A 740 14.20 -31.99 -4.49
C GLU A 740 15.31 -31.02 -4.09
N GLY A 741 16.01 -30.47 -5.07
CA GLY A 741 17.05 -29.47 -4.82
C GLY A 741 16.46 -28.19 -4.24
N VAL A 742 17.11 -27.65 -3.20
CA VAL A 742 16.64 -26.43 -2.52
C VAL A 742 16.91 -25.19 -3.38
N THR A 743 15.84 -24.52 -3.81
CA THR A 743 15.92 -23.33 -4.67
C THR A 743 15.91 -22.01 -3.90
N ALA A 744 16.74 -21.92 -2.85
CA ALA A 744 16.94 -20.66 -2.12
C ALA A 744 17.66 -19.57 -2.96
N PRO A 745 17.77 -18.32 -2.48
CA PRO A 745 18.56 -17.28 -3.15
C PRO A 745 20.06 -17.62 -3.13
N LEU A 746 20.82 -17.16 -4.12
CA LEU A 746 22.29 -17.31 -4.10
C LEU A 746 22.96 -16.32 -3.14
N PHE A 747 22.36 -15.14 -2.95
CA PHE A 747 22.83 -14.16 -1.98
C PHE A 747 22.27 -14.48 -0.58
N ASN A 748 23.15 -14.52 0.43
CA ASN A 748 22.72 -14.61 1.82
C ASN A 748 22.62 -13.22 2.45
N SER A 749 21.40 -12.82 2.77
CA SER A 749 21.10 -11.52 3.39
C SER A 749 21.36 -11.46 4.90
N GLY A 750 21.64 -12.61 5.53
CA GLY A 750 21.79 -12.73 6.98
C GLY A 750 20.47 -12.72 7.74
N PHE A 751 19.33 -12.93 7.07
CA PHE A 751 18.02 -12.89 7.74
C PHE A 751 17.84 -14.03 8.75
N ARG A 752 18.42 -15.21 8.49
CA ARG A 752 18.45 -16.31 9.45
C ARG A 752 19.00 -15.88 10.81
N ASP A 753 20.07 -15.10 10.81
CA ASP A 753 20.69 -14.63 12.06
C ASP A 753 19.83 -13.57 12.74
N ALA A 754 19.16 -12.70 11.98
CA ALA A 754 18.19 -11.76 12.54
C ALA A 754 17.03 -12.49 13.25
N LEU A 755 16.51 -13.57 12.67
CA LEU A 755 15.47 -14.40 13.29
C LEU A 755 15.93 -14.98 14.64
N VAL A 756 17.15 -15.51 14.69
CA VAL A 756 17.74 -16.05 15.93
C VAL A 756 17.99 -14.96 16.97
N GLU A 757 18.54 -13.82 16.57
CA GLU A 757 18.80 -12.67 17.45
C GLU A 757 17.54 -12.17 18.15
N GLU A 758 16.42 -12.14 17.45
CA GLU A 758 15.13 -11.65 17.96
C GLU A 758 14.25 -12.78 18.55
N GLY A 759 14.81 -13.99 18.72
CA GLY A 759 14.14 -15.09 19.44
C GLY A 759 13.00 -15.74 18.67
N VAL A 760 13.04 -15.74 17.34
CA VAL A 760 12.10 -16.51 16.52
C VAL A 760 12.42 -17.99 16.63
N LEU A 761 11.38 -18.78 16.86
CA LEU A 761 11.52 -20.19 17.16
C LEU A 761 11.48 -21.08 15.91
N ILE A 762 10.60 -20.72 14.98
CA ILE A 762 10.36 -21.47 13.74
C ILE A 762 10.25 -20.47 12.60
N VAL A 763 10.88 -20.78 11.48
CA VAL A 763 10.59 -20.17 10.19
C VAL A 763 10.01 -21.21 9.24
N GLY A 764 8.78 -20.98 8.80
CA GLY A 764 8.08 -21.78 7.79
C GLY A 764 8.31 -21.23 6.39
N CYS A 765 8.51 -22.11 5.40
CA CYS A 765 8.58 -21.74 3.98
C CYS A 765 7.85 -22.70 3.03
N GLY A 766 7.65 -22.25 1.80
CA GLY A 766 7.06 -22.99 0.68
C GLY A 766 8.08 -23.24 -0.44
N HIS A 767 7.65 -23.02 -1.68
CA HIS A 767 8.46 -22.86 -2.90
C HIS A 767 9.06 -24.15 -3.46
N ASP A 768 9.74 -24.93 -2.62
CA ASP A 768 10.18 -26.28 -2.96
C ASP A 768 9.02 -27.26 -2.67
N HIS A 769 8.16 -27.45 -3.68
CA HIS A 769 6.88 -28.17 -3.63
C HIS A 769 6.88 -29.55 -2.94
N ALA A 770 7.93 -30.34 -3.12
CA ALA A 770 8.06 -31.69 -2.59
C ALA A 770 8.95 -31.76 -1.33
N ASN A 771 9.75 -30.73 -1.05
CA ASN A 771 10.46 -30.65 0.22
C ASN A 771 9.46 -30.41 1.36
N GLU A 772 9.62 -31.18 2.43
CA GLU A 772 8.66 -31.20 3.53
C GLU A 772 9.33 -31.37 4.90
N TYR A 773 10.66 -31.32 4.95
CA TYR A 773 11.41 -31.51 6.18
C TYR A 773 11.43 -30.26 7.06
N CYS A 774 11.71 -30.47 8.34
CA CYS A 774 12.21 -29.45 9.24
C CYS A 774 13.71 -29.68 9.50
N ALA A 775 14.53 -28.65 9.34
CA ALA A 775 15.96 -28.64 9.65
C ALA A 775 16.23 -27.78 10.89
N LEU A 776 17.05 -28.29 11.80
CA LEU A 776 17.44 -27.56 13.01
C LEU A 776 18.79 -26.87 12.80
N SER A 777 18.79 -25.54 12.76
CA SER A 777 20.01 -24.75 12.72
C SER A 777 20.57 -24.50 14.13
N SER A 778 21.89 -24.36 14.22
CA SER A 778 22.59 -24.05 15.47
C SER A 778 23.13 -22.62 15.49
N ASN A 779 23.32 -22.05 16.68
CA ASN A 779 24.05 -20.79 16.83
C ASN A 779 25.57 -21.00 16.78
N ASN A 780 26.34 -19.92 16.91
CA ASN A 780 27.81 -19.95 16.87
C ASN A 780 28.46 -20.81 17.97
N LEU A 781 27.69 -21.21 19.00
CA LEU A 781 28.14 -22.09 20.09
C LEU A 781 27.75 -23.56 19.86
N GLY A 782 27.15 -23.89 18.71
CA GLY A 782 26.68 -25.23 18.38
C GLY A 782 25.32 -25.58 18.99
N ASN A 783 24.70 -24.69 19.77
CA ASN A 783 23.42 -24.95 20.41
C ASN A 783 22.26 -24.79 19.42
N PRO A 784 21.21 -25.63 19.50
CA PRO A 784 19.95 -25.45 18.76
C PRO A 784 19.41 -24.02 18.83
N ALA A 785 19.11 -23.42 17.68
CA ALA A 785 18.78 -21.98 17.59
C ALA A 785 17.48 -21.68 16.84
N LEU A 786 17.24 -22.30 15.68
CA LEU A 786 16.05 -22.04 14.86
C LEU A 786 15.66 -23.27 14.06
N TRP A 787 14.38 -23.64 14.12
CA TRP A 787 13.78 -24.63 13.23
C TRP A 787 13.36 -23.99 11.91
N MET A 788 13.77 -24.61 10.81
CA MET A 788 13.52 -24.17 9.45
C MET A 788 12.67 -25.25 8.75
N CYS A 789 11.40 -24.98 8.47
CA CYS A 789 10.42 -26.00 8.10
C CYS A 789 9.75 -25.72 6.76
N TYR A 790 9.83 -26.65 5.82
CA TYR A 790 8.99 -26.61 4.62
C TYR A 790 7.55 -27.02 4.93
N ALA A 791 6.58 -26.32 4.35
CA ALA A 791 5.16 -26.67 4.42
C ALA A 791 4.84 -28.03 3.77
N GLY A 792 5.55 -28.33 2.66
CA GLY A 792 5.11 -29.29 1.67
C GLY A 792 3.99 -28.69 0.81
N GLY A 793 4.11 -28.82 -0.52
CA GLY A 793 3.13 -28.31 -1.46
C GLY A 793 1.83 -29.12 -1.47
N ALA A 794 0.70 -28.40 -1.44
CA ALA A 794 -0.64 -28.96 -1.37
C ALA A 794 -1.37 -28.96 -2.73
N GLY A 795 -0.95 -28.10 -3.65
CA GLY A 795 -1.57 -27.88 -4.95
C GLY A 795 -1.34 -28.98 -5.95
N PHE A 796 -2.40 -29.45 -6.60
CA PHE A 796 -2.31 -30.35 -7.75
C PHE A 796 -1.98 -29.60 -9.04
N GLY A 797 -2.11 -28.27 -9.09
CA GLY A 797 -1.59 -27.46 -10.20
C GLY A 797 -0.05 -27.29 -10.15
N GLY A 798 0.54 -27.46 -8.96
CA GLY A 798 1.97 -27.32 -8.71
C GLY A 798 2.78 -28.59 -8.99
N TYR A 799 4.11 -28.47 -8.97
CA TYR A 799 5.02 -29.59 -9.23
C TYR A 799 4.92 -30.67 -8.14
N GLY A 800 4.99 -31.95 -8.53
CA GLY A 800 4.87 -33.08 -7.58
C GLY A 800 5.67 -34.32 -7.96
N GLY A 801 6.40 -34.30 -9.07
CA GLY A 801 7.08 -35.47 -9.66
C GLY A 801 8.27 -36.06 -8.90
N TYR A 802 8.46 -35.71 -7.62
CA TYR A 802 9.67 -36.04 -6.85
C TYR A 802 9.44 -37.21 -5.87
N GLY A 803 9.81 -38.42 -6.32
CA GLY A 803 9.89 -39.60 -5.45
C GLY A 803 8.55 -40.08 -4.89
N GLY A 804 7.47 -40.05 -5.70
CA GLY A 804 6.13 -40.50 -5.28
C GLY A 804 5.49 -39.56 -4.26
N TYR A 805 5.67 -38.24 -4.42
CA TYR A 805 5.18 -37.26 -3.46
C TYR A 805 3.65 -37.12 -3.48
N HIS A 806 3.02 -37.53 -2.39
CA HIS A 806 1.62 -37.17 -2.11
C HIS A 806 1.54 -35.76 -1.52
N ARG A 807 0.55 -34.98 -1.98
CA ARG A 807 0.26 -33.61 -1.51
C ARG A 807 0.05 -33.62 0.01
N ARG A 808 0.55 -32.60 0.68
CA ARG A 808 0.47 -32.50 2.15
C ARG A 808 0.40 -31.07 2.63
N ILE A 809 -0.09 -30.89 3.85
CA ILE A 809 -0.19 -29.59 4.54
C ILE A 809 0.42 -29.73 5.93
N ARG A 810 1.17 -28.72 6.38
CA ARG A 810 1.82 -28.71 7.70
C ARG A 810 0.96 -28.00 8.74
N PHE A 811 0.99 -28.52 9.96
CA PHE A 811 0.34 -27.95 11.13
C PHE A 811 1.36 -27.64 12.22
N TYR A 812 1.04 -26.63 13.02
CA TYR A 812 1.72 -26.32 14.28
C TYR A 812 0.66 -26.21 15.38
N GLU A 813 0.80 -26.97 16.46
CA GLU A 813 0.01 -26.79 17.68
C GLU A 813 0.93 -26.22 18.76
N LEU A 814 0.58 -25.04 19.24
CA LEU A 814 1.23 -24.38 20.34
C LEU A 814 0.45 -24.68 21.62
N ASP A 815 1.18 -25.01 22.68
CA ASP A 815 0.68 -25.08 24.04
C ASP A 815 1.41 -24.02 24.87
N VAL A 816 0.69 -22.97 25.26
CA VAL A 816 1.30 -21.83 25.97
C VAL A 816 1.56 -22.12 27.45
N ASN A 817 0.93 -23.16 28.01
CA ASN A 817 1.15 -23.56 29.39
C ASN A 817 2.52 -24.24 29.54
N GLU A 818 2.88 -25.06 28.55
CA GLU A 818 4.17 -25.76 28.50
C GLU A 818 5.23 -25.01 27.68
N ALA A 819 4.86 -23.92 27.01
CA ALA A 819 5.66 -23.24 25.99
C ALA A 819 6.22 -24.26 24.98
N ARG A 820 5.32 -25.13 24.49
CA ARG A 820 5.61 -26.26 23.60
C ARG A 820 5.06 -25.97 22.21
N ILE A 821 5.80 -26.36 21.17
CA ILE A 821 5.30 -26.38 19.80
C ILE A 821 5.48 -27.78 19.23
N THR A 822 4.38 -28.36 18.75
CA THR A 822 4.35 -29.65 18.05
C THR A 822 3.98 -29.41 16.59
N THR A 823 4.70 -30.03 15.66
CA THR A 823 4.39 -29.96 14.22
C THR A 823 4.23 -31.34 13.61
N TRP A 824 3.34 -31.45 12.64
CA TRP A 824 3.09 -32.65 11.84
C TRP A 824 2.59 -32.24 10.46
N LYS A 825 2.46 -33.23 9.57
CA LYS A 825 1.85 -33.06 8.25
C LYS A 825 0.60 -33.92 8.12
N LYS A 826 -0.33 -33.49 7.28
CA LYS A 826 -1.46 -34.29 6.80
C LYS A 826 -1.27 -34.56 5.33
N VAL A 827 -1.46 -35.81 4.91
CA VAL A 827 -1.24 -36.27 3.53
C VAL A 827 -2.60 -36.50 2.85
N GLU A 828 -2.71 -36.15 1.57
CA GLU A 828 -3.98 -36.21 0.82
C GLU A 828 -4.53 -37.62 0.65
N SER A 829 -3.66 -38.60 0.40
CA SER A 829 -4.03 -40.00 0.16
C SER A 829 -2.92 -40.94 0.64
N GLY A 830 -3.21 -42.25 0.62
CA GLY A 830 -2.30 -43.29 1.10
C GLY A 830 -2.59 -43.75 2.54
N ILE A 831 -1.74 -44.64 3.05
CA ILE A 831 -1.88 -45.21 4.40
C ILE A 831 -1.68 -44.12 5.46
N GLU A 832 -0.85 -43.12 5.15
CA GLU A 832 -0.52 -42.01 6.02
C GLU A 832 -1.67 -40.98 6.17
N ALA A 833 -2.68 -41.03 5.31
CA ALA A 833 -3.78 -40.05 5.29
C ALA A 833 -4.68 -40.09 6.54
N SER A 834 -4.73 -41.21 7.27
CA SER A 834 -5.57 -41.36 8.46
C SER A 834 -4.98 -40.75 9.74
N GLY A 835 -3.69 -40.39 9.74
CA GLY A 835 -2.95 -40.03 10.95
C GLY A 835 -2.33 -38.63 10.91
N LYS A 836 -1.49 -38.34 11.90
CA LYS A 836 -0.52 -37.24 11.86
C LYS A 836 0.79 -37.81 11.33
N PHE A 837 1.27 -37.32 10.20
CA PHE A 837 2.51 -37.79 9.58
C PHE A 837 3.72 -37.01 10.12
N ASP A 838 4.79 -37.72 10.50
CA ASP A 838 6.03 -37.16 11.07
C ASP A 838 5.83 -36.19 12.26
N GLU A 839 4.88 -36.49 13.15
CA GLU A 839 4.64 -35.68 14.34
C GLU A 839 5.92 -35.55 15.20
N GLN A 840 6.23 -34.32 15.62
CA GLN A 840 7.41 -34.01 16.41
C GLN A 840 7.21 -32.77 17.28
N VAL A 841 7.75 -32.83 18.49
CA VAL A 841 7.91 -31.65 19.35
C VAL A 841 9.18 -30.92 18.94
N VAL A 842 9.04 -29.69 18.45
CA VAL A 842 10.15 -28.85 17.97
C VAL A 842 10.59 -27.83 19.03
N VAL A 843 9.66 -27.41 19.90
CA VAL A 843 9.94 -26.52 21.03
C VAL A 843 9.33 -27.10 22.30
N ASP A 844 10.05 -27.02 23.42
CA ASP A 844 9.64 -27.52 24.73
C ASP A 844 10.17 -26.57 25.81
N GLY A 845 9.30 -26.07 26.70
CA GLY A 845 9.70 -25.09 27.72
C GLY A 845 10.30 -23.80 27.14
N GLY A 846 9.83 -23.36 25.96
CA GLY A 846 10.33 -22.18 25.25
C GLY A 846 11.73 -22.35 24.65
N LYS A 847 12.26 -23.58 24.57
CA LYS A 847 13.58 -23.88 24.01
C LYS A 847 13.47 -24.87 22.86
N MET A 848 14.40 -24.75 21.91
CA MET A 848 14.53 -25.71 20.82
C MET A 848 14.79 -27.11 21.35
N LYS A 849 13.96 -28.07 20.93
CA LYS A 849 14.19 -29.48 21.21
C LYS A 849 15.07 -30.05 20.11
N ALA A 850 16.25 -30.55 20.48
CA ALA A 850 17.11 -31.27 19.54
C ALA A 850 16.43 -32.55 19.04
N LEU A 851 16.77 -32.97 17.82
CA LEU A 851 16.40 -34.30 17.35
C LEU A 851 17.11 -35.33 18.23
N VAL A 852 16.33 -36.18 18.88
CA VAL A 852 16.88 -37.35 19.57
C VAL A 852 17.24 -38.34 18.48
N GLU A 853 18.52 -38.72 18.38
CA GLU A 853 18.91 -39.85 17.54
C GLU A 853 18.16 -41.08 18.03
N SER A 854 17.20 -41.55 17.22
CA SER A 854 16.69 -42.90 17.39
C SER A 854 17.84 -43.84 17.08
N ASN A 855 18.51 -44.34 18.11
CA ASN A 855 19.31 -45.55 18.03
C ASN A 855 18.37 -46.67 17.57
N ASN A 856 18.24 -46.85 16.26
CA ASN A 856 17.66 -48.06 15.67
C ASN A 856 18.67 -49.20 15.88
N GLN A 857 18.69 -49.71 17.12
CA GLN A 857 18.95 -51.11 17.40
C GLN A 857 17.62 -51.70 17.89
N ASN A 858 16.84 -52.23 16.94
CA ASN A 858 16.16 -53.53 17.01
C ASN A 858 15.29 -53.75 15.77
#